data_AF-A7GNR3-F1
#
_entry.id   AF-A7GNR3-F1
#
_cell.length_a   1.000
_cell.length_b   1.000
_cell.length_c   1.000
_cell.angle_alpha   90.00
_cell.angle_beta   90.00
_cell.angle_gamma   90.00
#
_symmetry.space_group_name_H-M   'P 1'
#
loop_
_entity.id
_entity.type
_entity.pdbx_description
1 polymer ?
#
loop_
_entity_poly.entity_id
_entity_poly.type
_entity_poly.pdbx_seq_one_letter_code
_entity_poly.pdbx_strand_id
1 'polypeptide(L)'
;MRLKTSLNFRGYPNRNEIVYYDGEERVIEVNEFEKLWSLLKILESPKEDVHTKIQEWKNNNDIEDEELHQILQFINENGMLYEKRCDKMDEEQLYNIRNFHYFSTHDSTIYADAIVQRIKKVKAVVIGAGTIGATLCMTLSKLGVGEIIVIDFDTVQLKNIRAQTIFQKEDTNKKKIHVIQEKLKKMDPYVKVQVYDMKIETIHDLLRVDLHDVHYIFGCFDESSLQLQKDIMNYCDKEKIQYYLMGYHNDFVKVFHVSNRNDGERLLEESFQNYHTEYVIRENRGTIIQSLAVSLIISRILFEDITKSSCTVPSGYHFDFITFQTSHNRQSISREPFVQSLQRIMPFDQEQLNRKIEFLFNIIDKKEKVTILPKVIEMDILSMHQVFDILFHIGQIASLQLEDHYNKFIELMNEIDKTEDPEHNEYEQYLQFIRSMKINYEDEVYTIFEIFEMIRNTKDYEEKKKMQSGIYEVLKQNGDTLLSFFVNSKKKYLALEIPNYYMEVFGVKEETLHILENELQKKFHTLLTKSLSMMFSNSFHEIGVDFLSYNEEEHSMITLDEAKHFIVTSLEKDGKHHFVHYIERMFEENFIQVYNNVEVNKTYYFPSMKESRIVFNYHNDMDSVFVLCHELGHAYFNQSYGHTFFDDSTQLVNEMMAYYFEIICIQSMLGNEEIKIEMKQEIARQYIKRIHQTVLSTYGVHLLEKSLVKHIEEHGTISLLDFLKIRDEYNQHSFFKGIKFKNEKYFYLNPLLKSSFMLEFGEHLLPPMAYLLAVSLYNDRSETSIPKDIRMQEAIYNGVYCTEEFLSYVAKDVPHDERMKQAIHTLLELFCKLESFTMKDEVYSN
;
A
#
# COMPACT_ATOMS: atom_id res chain seq x y z
N MET A 1 -51.93 5.70 12.28
CA MET A 1 -50.48 5.99 12.29
C MET A 1 -49.78 4.68 12.61
N ARG A 2 -48.75 4.31 11.84
CA ARG A 2 -47.96 3.10 12.08
C ARG A 2 -46.50 3.45 11.89
N LEU A 3 -45.64 3.05 12.82
CA LEU A 3 -44.21 3.29 12.76
C LEU A 3 -43.56 2.51 11.60
N LYS A 4 -42.65 3.14 10.86
CA LYS A 4 -41.81 2.49 9.85
C LYS A 4 -40.75 1.64 10.52
N THR A 5 -41.11 0.43 10.94
CA THR A 5 -40.18 -0.51 11.59
C THR A 5 -38.98 -0.90 10.71
N SER A 6 -39.04 -0.65 9.39
CA SER A 6 -37.92 -0.81 8.46
C SER A 6 -36.76 0.15 8.73
N LEU A 7 -36.98 1.24 9.47
CA LEU A 7 -35.93 2.18 9.90
C LEU A 7 -35.06 1.66 11.05
N ASN A 8 -35.31 0.44 11.57
CA ASN A 8 -34.48 -0.20 12.59
C ASN A 8 -34.22 0.65 13.86
N PHE A 9 -35.27 1.20 14.46
CA PHE A 9 -35.17 1.97 15.71
C PHE A 9 -34.47 1.18 16.83
N ARG A 10 -33.47 1.79 17.47
CA ARG A 10 -32.72 1.30 18.63
C ARG A 10 -32.77 2.37 19.72
N GLY A 11 -33.04 1.95 20.95
CA GLY A 11 -33.03 2.85 22.09
C GLY A 11 -31.82 2.64 22.98
N TYR A 12 -31.19 3.73 23.44
CA TYR A 12 -30.09 3.72 24.39
C TYR A 12 -30.50 4.49 25.66
N PRO A 13 -31.14 3.81 26.63
CA PRO A 13 -31.66 4.46 27.84
C PRO A 13 -30.59 5.24 28.62
N ASN A 14 -29.36 4.69 28.70
CA ASN A 14 -28.26 5.30 29.43
C ASN A 14 -27.73 6.61 28.81
N ARG A 15 -28.04 6.87 27.53
CA ARG A 15 -27.65 8.08 26.80
C ARG A 15 -28.83 9.00 26.53
N ASN A 16 -30.05 8.56 26.85
CA ASN A 16 -31.30 9.15 26.42
C ASN A 16 -31.36 9.42 24.89
N GLU A 17 -30.95 8.43 24.11
CA GLU A 17 -30.92 8.52 22.65
C GLU A 17 -31.82 7.46 22.02
N ILE A 18 -32.49 7.83 20.92
CA ILE A 18 -33.14 6.89 20.00
C ILE A 18 -32.47 7.02 18.64
N VAL A 19 -31.93 5.91 18.15
CA VAL A 19 -31.23 5.85 16.86
C VAL A 19 -32.08 5.10 15.84
N TYR A 20 -32.19 5.63 14.63
CA TYR A 20 -32.83 4.94 13.51
C TYR A 20 -32.07 5.22 12.21
N TYR A 21 -32.37 4.46 11.15
CA TYR A 21 -31.66 4.52 9.89
C TYR A 21 -32.62 4.75 8.72
N ASP A 22 -32.48 5.90 8.05
CA ASP A 22 -33.27 6.32 6.89
C ASP A 22 -32.42 6.44 5.61
N GLY A 23 -31.25 5.81 5.61
CA GLY A 23 -30.18 6.04 4.64
C GLY A 23 -28.92 6.61 5.30
N GLU A 24 -29.09 7.31 6.43
CA GLU A 24 -28.04 7.70 7.35
C GLU A 24 -28.43 7.33 8.79
N GLU A 25 -27.45 7.26 9.69
CA GLU A 25 -27.76 7.12 11.12
C GLU A 25 -28.34 8.44 11.64
N ARG A 26 -29.57 8.37 12.16
CA ARG A 26 -30.29 9.51 12.77
C ARG A 26 -30.36 9.29 14.26
N VAL A 27 -29.92 10.28 15.04
CA VAL A 27 -29.99 10.28 16.50
C VAL A 27 -31.05 11.28 16.95
N ILE A 28 -31.99 10.82 17.76
CA ILE A 28 -32.96 11.65 18.46
C ILE A 28 -32.52 11.70 19.92
N GLU A 29 -32.00 12.84 20.35
CA GLU A 29 -31.78 13.12 21.76
C GLU A 29 -33.11 13.44 22.43
N VAL A 30 -33.38 12.79 23.56
CA VAL A 30 -34.62 12.98 24.31
C VAL A 30 -34.31 13.29 25.76
N ASN A 31 -35.13 14.15 26.38
CA ASN A 31 -35.01 14.41 27.81
C ASN A 31 -35.54 13.23 28.65
N GLU A 32 -36.59 12.56 28.15
CA GLU A 32 -37.28 11.46 28.84
C GLU A 32 -37.42 10.26 27.91
N PHE A 33 -36.37 9.43 27.86
CA PHE A 33 -36.29 8.27 26.95
C PHE A 33 -37.50 7.31 27.06
N GLU A 34 -37.85 6.91 28.27
CA GLU A 34 -38.91 5.92 28.51
C GLU A 34 -40.28 6.38 27.98
N LYS A 35 -40.53 7.70 28.01
CA LYS A 35 -41.76 8.29 27.49
C LYS A 35 -41.82 8.12 25.96
N LEU A 36 -40.86 8.68 25.22
CA LEU A 36 -40.91 8.59 23.75
C LEU A 36 -40.83 7.13 23.28
N TRP A 37 -40.00 6.29 23.90
CA TRP A 37 -39.85 4.89 23.52
C TRP A 37 -41.15 4.08 23.69
N SER A 38 -41.88 4.28 24.79
CA SER A 38 -43.17 3.62 25.00
C SER A 38 -44.26 4.08 24.01
N LEU A 39 -44.23 5.35 23.56
CA LEU A 39 -45.08 5.82 22.47
C LEU A 39 -44.74 5.15 21.13
N LEU A 40 -43.45 5.06 20.78
CA LEU A 40 -43.01 4.35 19.58
C LEU A 40 -43.44 2.87 19.60
N LYS A 41 -43.45 2.24 20.78
CA LYS A 41 -43.96 0.86 20.96
C LYS A 41 -45.45 0.72 20.69
N ILE A 42 -46.25 1.71 21.05
CA ILE A 42 -47.68 1.74 20.67
C ILE A 42 -47.85 1.81 19.14
N LEU A 43 -46.96 2.56 18.48
CA LEU A 43 -46.98 2.77 17.02
C LEU A 43 -46.37 1.62 16.21
N GLU A 44 -45.54 0.75 16.82
CA GLU A 44 -44.82 -0.37 16.17
C GLU A 44 -45.76 -1.36 15.45
N SER A 45 -46.86 -1.74 16.09
CA SER A 45 -47.79 -2.75 15.58
C SER A 45 -49.21 -2.51 16.07
N PRO A 46 -49.94 -1.54 15.46
CA PRO A 46 -51.29 -1.22 15.88
C PRO A 46 -52.25 -2.35 15.51
N LYS A 47 -52.63 -3.17 16.51
CA LYS A 47 -53.64 -4.24 16.38
C LYS A 47 -55.06 -3.79 16.74
N GLU A 48 -55.18 -2.65 17.40
CA GLU A 48 -56.40 -2.07 18.01
C GLU A 48 -56.45 -0.56 17.73
N ASP A 49 -57.47 0.15 18.24
CA ASP A 49 -57.57 1.60 18.11
C ASP A 49 -56.41 2.32 18.83
N VAL A 50 -55.48 2.82 18.02
CA VAL A 50 -54.28 3.53 18.43
C VAL A 50 -54.61 4.83 19.16
N HIS A 51 -55.75 5.46 18.82
CA HIS A 51 -56.14 6.73 19.42
C HIS A 51 -56.34 6.59 20.92
N THR A 52 -57.10 5.57 21.34
CA THR A 52 -57.35 5.27 22.75
C THR A 52 -56.06 5.01 23.53
N LYS A 53 -55.12 4.22 22.98
CA LYS A 53 -53.84 3.91 23.63
C LYS A 53 -52.90 5.11 23.75
N ILE A 54 -52.89 5.99 22.75
CA ILE A 54 -52.10 7.24 22.83
C ILE A 54 -52.68 8.15 23.91
N GLN A 55 -54.00 8.22 24.05
CA GLN A 55 -54.64 9.00 25.12
C GLN A 55 -54.36 8.42 26.52
N GLU A 56 -54.40 7.09 26.67
CA GLU A 56 -53.99 6.42 27.92
C GLU A 56 -52.51 6.67 28.23
N TRP A 57 -51.64 6.54 27.22
CA TRP A 57 -50.21 6.81 27.37
C TRP A 57 -49.94 8.27 27.78
N LYS A 58 -50.64 9.24 27.17
CA LYS A 58 -50.54 10.66 27.51
C LYS A 58 -50.89 10.89 28.98
N ASN A 59 -52.03 10.34 29.43
CA ASN A 59 -52.49 10.48 30.81
C ASN A 59 -51.54 9.80 31.81
N ASN A 60 -50.96 8.65 31.47
CA ASN A 60 -50.05 7.91 32.34
C ASN A 60 -48.65 8.55 32.47
N ASN A 61 -48.28 9.45 31.55
CA ASN A 61 -46.97 10.11 31.51
C ASN A 61 -47.06 11.62 31.80
N ASP A 62 -48.23 12.10 32.23
CA ASP A 62 -48.52 13.52 32.52
C ASP A 62 -48.13 14.49 31.38
N ILE A 63 -48.44 14.11 30.14
CA ILE A 63 -48.13 14.90 28.93
C ILE A 63 -49.30 15.83 28.57
N GLU A 64 -49.04 17.10 28.26
CA GLU A 64 -50.08 18.05 27.81
C GLU A 64 -50.50 17.80 26.34
N ASP A 65 -51.69 18.27 25.94
CA ASP A 65 -52.17 18.10 24.55
C ASP A 65 -51.25 18.77 23.52
N GLU A 66 -50.68 19.92 23.87
CA GLU A 66 -49.77 20.67 23.00
C GLU A 66 -48.44 19.92 22.81
N GLU A 67 -47.89 19.34 23.88
CA GLU A 67 -46.69 18.52 23.84
C GLU A 67 -46.90 17.22 23.04
N LEU A 68 -48.02 16.52 23.25
CA LEU A 68 -48.37 15.36 22.44
C LEU A 68 -48.48 15.72 20.95
N HIS A 69 -49.06 16.87 20.63
CA HIS A 69 -49.16 17.34 19.25
C HIS A 69 -47.77 17.57 18.64
N GLN A 70 -46.86 18.23 19.37
CA GLN A 70 -45.48 18.47 18.94
C GLN A 70 -44.72 17.15 18.72
N ILE A 71 -44.86 16.18 19.62
CA ILE A 71 -44.21 14.86 19.49
C ILE A 71 -44.73 14.14 18.23
N LEU A 72 -46.05 14.09 18.03
CA LEU A 72 -46.63 13.43 16.86
C LEU A 72 -46.28 14.16 15.55
N GLN A 73 -46.23 15.49 15.58
CA GLN A 73 -45.80 16.31 14.45
C GLN A 73 -44.33 16.02 14.10
N PHE A 74 -43.44 16.00 15.09
CA PHE A 74 -42.03 15.67 14.90
C PHE A 74 -41.84 14.28 14.28
N ILE A 75 -42.52 13.25 14.82
CA ILE A 75 -42.45 11.88 14.29
C ILE A 75 -42.94 11.84 12.83
N ASN A 76 -43.97 12.63 12.48
CA ASN A 76 -44.49 12.71 11.12
C ASN A 76 -43.57 13.47 10.16
N GLU A 77 -43.07 14.64 10.56
CA GLU A 77 -42.17 15.50 9.74
C GLU A 77 -40.83 14.81 9.45
N ASN A 78 -40.33 14.00 10.38
CA ASN A 78 -39.13 13.19 10.17
C ASN A 78 -39.43 11.86 9.45
N GLY A 79 -40.61 11.70 8.86
CA GLY A 79 -40.93 10.57 7.99
C GLY A 79 -40.94 9.19 8.69
N MET A 80 -41.06 9.15 10.03
CA MET A 80 -40.98 7.91 10.81
C MET A 80 -42.26 7.07 10.74
N LEU A 81 -43.36 7.63 10.24
CA LEU A 81 -44.65 6.94 10.10
C LEU A 81 -44.92 6.55 8.65
N TYR A 82 -45.54 5.38 8.45
CA TYR A 82 -46.20 5.09 7.18
C TYR A 82 -47.37 6.07 6.99
N GLU A 83 -47.50 6.63 5.78
CA GLU A 83 -48.66 7.45 5.42
C GLU A 83 -49.98 6.67 5.57
N LYS A 84 -51.08 7.39 5.82
CA LYS A 84 -52.41 6.82 5.98
C LYS A 84 -52.85 6.20 4.64
N ARG A 85 -52.88 4.87 4.58
CA ARG A 85 -53.28 4.08 3.40
C ARG A 85 -54.71 4.43 2.95
N CYS A 86 -54.93 4.46 1.64
CA CYS A 86 -56.24 4.12 1.06
C CYS A 86 -56.36 2.60 1.05
N ASP A 87 -57.46 2.07 1.58
CA ASP A 87 -57.63 0.68 2.06
C ASP A 87 -57.65 -0.46 1.02
N LYS A 88 -56.90 -0.38 -0.10
CA LYS A 88 -56.81 -1.49 -1.07
C LYS A 88 -55.40 -1.61 -1.65
N MET A 89 -54.54 -2.40 -1.01
CA MET A 89 -53.37 -2.96 -1.70
C MET A 89 -53.85 -4.10 -2.61
N ASP A 90 -53.36 -4.17 -3.84
CA ASP A 90 -53.57 -5.34 -4.67
C ASP A 90 -52.74 -6.55 -4.17
N GLU A 91 -53.09 -7.77 -4.59
CA GLU A 91 -52.40 -8.99 -4.14
C GLU A 91 -50.90 -8.98 -4.47
N GLU A 92 -50.51 -8.32 -5.55
CA GLU A 92 -49.12 -8.18 -5.98
C GLU A 92 -48.31 -7.27 -5.04
N GLN A 93 -48.88 -6.14 -4.62
CA GLN A 93 -48.28 -5.25 -3.63
C GLN A 93 -48.16 -5.92 -2.26
N LEU A 94 -49.11 -6.78 -1.89
CA LEU A 94 -49.01 -7.59 -0.67
C LEU A 94 -47.89 -8.65 -0.78
N TYR A 95 -47.74 -9.24 -1.97
CA TYR A 95 -46.66 -10.19 -2.26
C TYR A 95 -45.28 -9.54 -2.12
N ASN A 96 -45.14 -8.31 -2.62
CA ASN A 96 -43.88 -7.55 -2.62
C ASN A 96 -43.77 -6.51 -1.49
N ILE A 97 -44.53 -6.68 -0.40
CA ILE A 97 -44.64 -5.68 0.69
C ILE A 97 -43.29 -5.35 1.35
N ARG A 98 -42.34 -6.30 1.38
CA ARG A 98 -40.98 -6.07 1.92
C ARG A 98 -40.15 -5.16 1.02
N ASN A 99 -40.21 -5.37 -0.29
CA ASN A 99 -39.55 -4.48 -1.24
C ASN A 99 -40.16 -3.08 -1.18
N PHE A 100 -41.49 -3.01 -1.12
CA PHE A 100 -42.20 -1.74 -0.93
C PHE A 100 -41.75 -1.01 0.34
N HIS A 101 -41.68 -1.69 1.49
CA HIS A 101 -41.20 -1.09 2.74
C HIS A 101 -39.73 -0.66 2.63
N TYR A 102 -38.87 -1.47 2.01
CA TYR A 102 -37.47 -1.12 1.78
C TYR A 102 -37.31 0.13 0.88
N PHE A 103 -38.10 0.24 -0.19
CA PHE A 103 -38.08 1.43 -1.05
C PHE A 103 -38.63 2.67 -0.33
N SER A 104 -39.56 2.50 0.61
CA SER A 104 -40.11 3.61 1.41
C SER A 104 -39.16 4.23 2.43
N THR A 105 -37.97 3.64 2.63
CA THR A 105 -36.93 4.20 3.51
C THR A 105 -35.87 5.01 2.77
N HIS A 106 -35.88 5.07 1.44
CA HIS A 106 -34.80 5.64 0.64
C HIS A 106 -35.20 6.90 -0.14
N ASP A 107 -36.29 7.56 0.26
CA ASP A 107 -36.90 8.59 -0.58
C ASP A 107 -37.46 9.81 0.17
N SER A 108 -36.97 10.99 -0.24
CA SER A 108 -37.57 12.31 -0.01
C SER A 108 -38.58 12.69 -1.12
N THR A 109 -38.73 11.86 -2.16
CA THR A 109 -39.68 11.99 -3.29
C THR A 109 -40.98 11.19 -3.11
N ILE A 110 -41.57 11.26 -1.93
CA ILE A 110 -43.03 11.14 -1.71
C ILE A 110 -43.70 9.77 -2.05
N TYR A 111 -43.21 8.82 -2.88
CA TYR A 111 -43.98 7.57 -3.13
C TYR A 111 -43.15 6.32 -3.49
N ALA A 112 -43.03 5.37 -2.54
CA ALA A 112 -42.51 4.00 -2.80
C ALA A 112 -43.26 3.26 -3.92
N ASP A 113 -44.54 3.57 -4.13
CA ASP A 113 -45.34 3.07 -5.24
C ASP A 113 -44.73 3.47 -6.59
N ALA A 114 -44.16 4.67 -6.72
CA ALA A 114 -43.57 5.12 -7.98
C ALA A 114 -42.34 4.28 -8.35
N ILE A 115 -41.49 3.93 -7.39
CA ILE A 115 -40.31 3.07 -7.59
C ILE A 115 -40.75 1.67 -8.03
N VAL A 116 -41.72 1.08 -7.32
CA VAL A 116 -42.30 -0.23 -7.69
C VAL A 116 -42.86 -0.20 -9.11
N GLN A 117 -43.61 0.84 -9.48
CA GLN A 117 -44.16 0.99 -10.83
C GLN A 117 -43.10 1.20 -11.91
N ARG A 118 -41.94 1.79 -11.57
CA ARG A 118 -40.79 1.88 -12.49
C ARG A 118 -40.13 0.53 -12.69
N ILE A 119 -39.86 -0.21 -11.61
CA ILE A 119 -39.26 -1.55 -11.68
C ILE A 119 -40.14 -2.50 -12.51
N LYS A 120 -41.47 -2.44 -12.35
CA LYS A 120 -42.43 -3.22 -13.14
C LYS A 120 -42.39 -2.92 -14.65
N LYS A 121 -41.86 -1.77 -15.07
CA LYS A 121 -41.70 -1.43 -16.49
C LYS A 121 -40.36 -1.87 -17.06
N VAL A 122 -39.44 -2.32 -16.22
CA VAL A 122 -38.13 -2.79 -16.65
C VAL A 122 -38.28 -4.13 -17.39
N LYS A 123 -37.67 -4.18 -18.57
CA LYS A 123 -37.46 -5.41 -19.34
C LYS A 123 -35.96 -5.69 -19.43
N ALA A 124 -35.55 -6.85 -18.95
CA ALA A 124 -34.14 -7.25 -18.85
C ALA A 124 -33.86 -8.52 -19.66
N VAL A 125 -32.71 -8.56 -20.34
CA VAL A 125 -32.21 -9.75 -21.03
C VAL A 125 -31.01 -10.31 -20.28
N VAL A 126 -31.02 -11.60 -20.01
CA VAL A 126 -29.90 -12.34 -19.40
C VAL A 126 -29.38 -13.34 -20.43
N ILE A 127 -28.13 -13.16 -20.86
CA ILE A 127 -27.45 -14.02 -21.83
C ILE A 127 -26.54 -14.97 -21.05
N GLY A 128 -26.88 -16.26 -21.06
CA GLY A 128 -26.22 -17.30 -20.28
C GLY A 128 -26.92 -17.57 -18.96
N ALA A 129 -27.25 -18.84 -18.71
CA ALA A 129 -27.88 -19.34 -17.48
C ALA A 129 -26.88 -20.17 -16.64
N GLY A 130 -25.62 -19.75 -16.62
CA GLY A 130 -24.59 -20.26 -15.72
C GLY A 130 -24.85 -19.89 -14.25
N THR A 131 -23.83 -20.01 -13.40
CA THR A 131 -23.96 -19.71 -11.96
C THR A 131 -24.40 -18.28 -11.70
N ILE A 132 -23.81 -17.29 -12.39
CA ILE A 132 -24.20 -15.88 -12.30
C ILE A 132 -25.61 -15.66 -12.86
N GLY A 133 -25.84 -16.05 -14.11
CA GLY A 133 -27.09 -15.74 -14.82
C GLY A 133 -28.33 -16.34 -14.14
N ALA A 134 -28.24 -17.58 -13.65
CA ALA A 134 -29.34 -18.23 -12.94
C ALA A 134 -29.69 -17.50 -11.62
N THR A 135 -28.69 -17.11 -10.83
CA THR A 135 -28.89 -16.33 -9.59
C THR A 135 -29.40 -14.92 -9.87
N LEU A 136 -28.92 -14.30 -10.95
CA LEU A 136 -29.39 -12.99 -11.39
C LEU A 136 -30.89 -13.04 -11.77
N CYS A 137 -31.30 -14.04 -12.55
CA CYS A 137 -32.71 -14.21 -12.92
C CYS A 137 -33.64 -14.32 -11.70
N MET A 138 -33.22 -15.07 -10.66
CA MET A 138 -33.95 -15.13 -9.40
C MET A 138 -34.04 -13.77 -8.71
N THR A 139 -32.95 -13.01 -8.73
CA THR A 139 -32.86 -11.72 -8.05
C THR A 139 -33.70 -10.67 -8.75
N LEU A 140 -33.61 -10.55 -10.08
CA LEU A 140 -34.45 -9.66 -10.88
C LEU A 140 -35.94 -9.95 -10.67
N SER A 141 -36.32 -11.24 -10.64
CA SER A 141 -37.70 -11.63 -10.36
C SER A 141 -38.13 -11.21 -8.95
N LYS A 142 -37.29 -11.43 -7.93
CA LYS A 142 -37.58 -11.00 -6.55
C LYS A 142 -37.59 -9.49 -6.36
N LEU A 143 -36.89 -8.72 -7.20
CA LEU A 143 -36.98 -7.26 -7.19
C LEU A 143 -38.30 -6.75 -7.79
N GLY A 144 -39.01 -7.58 -8.55
CA GLY A 144 -40.25 -7.24 -9.24
C GLY A 144 -40.05 -6.69 -10.64
N VAL A 145 -38.91 -6.98 -11.31
CA VAL A 145 -38.67 -6.62 -12.71
C VAL A 145 -39.78 -7.18 -13.58
N GLY A 146 -40.45 -6.34 -14.36
CA GLY A 146 -41.68 -6.73 -15.07
C GLY A 146 -41.49 -7.85 -16.09
N GLU A 147 -40.40 -7.83 -16.84
CA GLU A 147 -40.12 -8.86 -17.85
C GLU A 147 -38.64 -9.27 -17.87
N ILE A 148 -38.40 -10.58 -17.87
CA ILE A 148 -37.07 -11.19 -17.94
C ILE A 148 -37.02 -12.12 -19.15
N ILE A 149 -36.09 -11.85 -20.06
CA ILE A 149 -35.75 -12.72 -21.18
C ILE A 149 -34.49 -13.49 -20.84
N VAL A 150 -34.53 -14.82 -20.87
CA VAL A 150 -33.37 -15.68 -20.58
C VAL A 150 -32.95 -16.43 -21.85
N ILE A 151 -31.70 -16.29 -22.23
CA ILE A 151 -31.13 -16.92 -23.42
C ILE A 151 -30.02 -17.87 -22.96
N ASP A 152 -30.21 -19.17 -23.18
CA ASP A 152 -29.21 -20.19 -22.86
C ASP A 152 -29.55 -21.49 -23.59
N PHE A 153 -28.54 -22.27 -23.97
CA PHE A 153 -28.70 -23.49 -24.75
C PHE A 153 -28.42 -24.77 -23.92
N ASP A 154 -27.96 -24.63 -22.68
CA ASP A 154 -27.52 -25.73 -21.86
C ASP A 154 -28.67 -26.49 -21.21
N THR A 155 -28.32 -27.70 -20.80
CA THR A 155 -29.16 -28.60 -20.01
C THR A 155 -28.64 -28.64 -18.57
N VAL A 156 -29.54 -28.79 -17.60
CA VAL A 156 -29.19 -28.95 -16.18
C VAL A 156 -28.36 -30.22 -15.99
N GLN A 157 -27.15 -30.07 -15.45
CA GLN A 157 -26.26 -31.16 -15.08
C GLN A 157 -26.18 -31.29 -13.55
N LEU A 158 -25.75 -32.44 -13.06
CA LEU A 158 -25.63 -32.70 -11.62
C LEU A 158 -24.71 -31.69 -10.90
N LYS A 159 -23.66 -31.21 -11.59
CA LYS A 159 -22.74 -30.18 -11.08
C LYS A 159 -23.45 -28.84 -10.80
N ASN A 160 -24.51 -28.53 -11.54
CA ASN A 160 -25.25 -27.29 -11.39
C ASN A 160 -26.04 -27.23 -10.07
N ILE A 161 -26.49 -28.38 -9.55
CA ILE A 161 -27.36 -28.44 -8.36
C ILE A 161 -26.71 -27.82 -7.11
N ARG A 162 -25.36 -27.81 -7.02
CA ARG A 162 -24.64 -27.23 -5.88
C ARG A 162 -24.27 -25.76 -6.06
N ALA A 163 -24.15 -25.30 -7.31
CA ALA A 163 -23.69 -23.95 -7.64
C ALA A 163 -24.81 -23.00 -8.09
N GLN A 164 -25.95 -23.55 -8.55
CA GLN A 164 -27.08 -22.81 -9.12
C GLN A 164 -28.34 -23.14 -8.32
N THR A 165 -28.70 -22.26 -7.39
CA THR A 165 -29.77 -22.46 -6.39
C THR A 165 -31.16 -22.67 -6.97
N ILE A 166 -31.39 -22.26 -8.23
CA ILE A 166 -32.67 -22.46 -8.90
C ILE A 166 -32.89 -23.92 -9.28
N PHE A 167 -31.86 -24.74 -9.51
CA PHE A 167 -32.01 -26.11 -10.00
C PHE A 167 -32.09 -27.14 -8.86
N GLN A 168 -32.95 -28.15 -9.03
CA GLN A 168 -33.07 -29.28 -8.11
C GLN A 168 -32.67 -30.58 -8.81
N LYS A 169 -32.43 -31.64 -8.04
CA LYS A 169 -31.94 -32.91 -8.57
C LYS A 169 -32.87 -33.48 -9.66
N GLU A 170 -34.17 -33.27 -9.50
CA GLU A 170 -35.23 -33.70 -10.40
C GLU A 170 -35.24 -32.96 -11.74
N ASP A 171 -34.48 -31.86 -11.85
CA ASP A 171 -34.37 -31.07 -13.07
C ASP A 171 -33.23 -31.51 -13.99
N THR A 172 -32.40 -32.46 -13.53
CA THR A 172 -31.29 -33.01 -14.33
C THR A 172 -31.80 -33.47 -15.70
N ASN A 173 -31.04 -33.15 -16.76
CA ASN A 173 -31.37 -33.42 -18.17
C ASN A 173 -32.51 -32.56 -18.77
N LYS A 174 -33.11 -31.63 -18.03
CA LYS A 174 -34.02 -30.62 -18.61
C LYS A 174 -33.24 -29.39 -19.07
N LYS A 175 -33.74 -28.68 -20.07
CA LYS A 175 -33.18 -27.40 -20.50
C LYS A 175 -33.21 -26.38 -19.37
N LYS A 176 -32.07 -25.74 -19.08
CA LYS A 176 -31.92 -24.77 -17.98
C LYS A 176 -32.99 -23.70 -18.05
N ILE A 177 -33.18 -23.12 -19.23
CA ILE A 177 -34.15 -22.05 -19.47
C ILE A 177 -35.60 -22.44 -19.13
N HIS A 178 -36.04 -23.65 -19.47
CA HIS A 178 -37.43 -24.07 -19.22
C HIS A 178 -37.66 -24.28 -17.73
N VAL A 179 -36.66 -24.80 -17.02
CA VAL A 179 -36.72 -24.95 -15.56
C VAL A 179 -36.70 -23.57 -14.89
N ILE A 180 -35.88 -22.63 -15.36
CA ILE A 180 -35.88 -21.25 -14.88
C ILE A 180 -37.27 -20.63 -15.09
N GLN A 181 -37.84 -20.72 -16.29
CA GLN A 181 -39.16 -20.19 -16.60
C GLN A 181 -40.24 -20.75 -15.67
N GLU A 182 -40.28 -22.08 -15.49
CA GLU A 182 -41.24 -22.75 -14.62
C GLU A 182 -41.11 -22.26 -13.18
N LYS A 183 -39.88 -22.18 -12.66
CA LYS A 183 -39.62 -21.84 -11.26
C LYS A 183 -39.82 -20.36 -10.96
N LEU A 184 -39.39 -19.47 -11.85
CA LEU A 184 -39.64 -18.04 -11.69
C LEU A 184 -41.14 -17.74 -11.75
N LYS A 185 -41.89 -18.36 -12.67
CA LYS A 185 -43.36 -18.18 -12.73
C LYS A 185 -44.07 -18.67 -11.45
N LYS A 186 -43.54 -19.70 -10.80
CA LYS A 186 -44.02 -20.17 -9.49
C LYS A 186 -43.58 -19.25 -8.34
N MET A 187 -42.39 -18.66 -8.45
CA MET A 187 -41.78 -17.80 -7.43
C MET A 187 -42.35 -16.38 -7.45
N ASP A 188 -42.67 -15.83 -8.61
CA ASP A 188 -43.35 -14.54 -8.75
C ASP A 188 -44.27 -14.60 -9.98
N PRO A 189 -45.59 -14.76 -9.79
CA PRO A 189 -46.52 -14.89 -10.90
C PRO A 189 -46.74 -13.58 -11.68
N TYR A 190 -46.23 -12.45 -11.18
CA TYR A 190 -46.40 -11.13 -11.78
C TYR A 190 -45.24 -10.76 -12.72
N VAL A 191 -44.14 -11.54 -12.68
CA VAL A 191 -43.00 -11.37 -13.58
C VAL A 191 -43.21 -12.18 -14.86
N LYS A 192 -43.15 -11.51 -16.02
CA LYS A 192 -43.21 -12.18 -17.32
C LYS A 192 -41.84 -12.76 -17.65
N VAL A 193 -41.78 -14.07 -17.90
CA VAL A 193 -40.52 -14.76 -18.24
C VAL A 193 -40.60 -15.37 -19.63
N GLN A 194 -39.75 -14.87 -20.53
CA GLN A 194 -39.55 -15.45 -21.86
C GLN A 194 -38.20 -16.15 -21.95
N VAL A 195 -38.12 -17.19 -22.78
CA VAL A 195 -36.92 -18.01 -22.89
C VAL A 195 -36.60 -18.38 -24.32
N TYR A 196 -35.32 -18.43 -24.65
CA TYR A 196 -34.81 -18.77 -25.97
C TYR A 196 -33.71 -19.84 -25.87
N ASP A 197 -33.96 -21.02 -26.45
CA ASP A 197 -32.99 -22.13 -26.53
C ASP A 197 -32.03 -21.90 -27.69
N MET A 198 -31.02 -21.05 -27.47
CA MET A 198 -30.03 -20.75 -28.50
C MET A 198 -28.70 -20.29 -27.91
N LYS A 199 -27.63 -20.55 -28.67
CA LYS A 199 -26.30 -20.01 -28.42
C LYS A 199 -26.14 -18.70 -29.18
N ILE A 200 -25.60 -17.68 -28.52
CA ILE A 200 -25.30 -16.38 -29.15
C ILE A 200 -23.81 -16.39 -29.52
N GLU A 201 -23.51 -16.44 -30.82
CA GLU A 201 -22.14 -16.37 -31.33
C GLU A 201 -21.89 -15.09 -32.12
N THR A 202 -22.96 -14.50 -32.69
CA THR A 202 -22.93 -13.24 -33.41
C THR A 202 -24.06 -12.31 -32.95
N ILE A 203 -23.94 -11.01 -33.25
CA ILE A 203 -25.03 -10.06 -32.99
C ILE A 203 -26.32 -10.44 -33.73
N HIS A 204 -26.21 -11.08 -34.90
CA HIS A 204 -27.37 -11.56 -35.66
C HIS A 204 -28.18 -12.61 -34.91
N ASP A 205 -27.55 -13.41 -34.05
CA ASP A 205 -28.26 -14.38 -33.22
C ASP A 205 -29.06 -13.66 -32.13
N LEU A 206 -28.47 -12.66 -31.48
CA LEU A 206 -29.15 -11.86 -30.45
C LEU A 206 -30.35 -11.09 -31.05
N LEU A 207 -30.23 -10.59 -32.28
CA LEU A 207 -31.29 -9.86 -32.97
C LEU A 207 -32.49 -10.73 -33.40
N ARG A 208 -32.45 -12.07 -33.19
CA ARG A 208 -33.63 -12.94 -33.37
C ARG A 208 -34.58 -12.90 -32.16
N VAL A 209 -34.13 -12.33 -31.06
CA VAL A 209 -34.91 -12.12 -29.84
C VAL A 209 -35.65 -10.79 -29.91
N ASP A 210 -36.83 -10.72 -29.29
CA ASP A 210 -37.59 -9.46 -29.22
C ASP A 210 -36.96 -8.49 -28.20
N LEU A 211 -36.12 -7.60 -28.72
CA LEU A 211 -35.41 -6.57 -27.95
C LEU A 211 -36.18 -5.24 -27.84
N HIS A 212 -37.44 -5.18 -28.28
CA HIS A 212 -38.26 -3.97 -28.12
C HIS A 212 -38.47 -3.62 -26.63
N ASP A 213 -38.34 -2.34 -26.28
CA ASP A 213 -38.42 -1.80 -24.90
C ASP A 213 -37.48 -2.48 -23.88
N VAL A 214 -36.39 -3.11 -24.33
CA VAL A 214 -35.38 -3.64 -23.41
C VAL A 214 -34.60 -2.49 -22.78
N HIS A 215 -34.45 -2.54 -21.46
CA HIS A 215 -33.74 -1.52 -20.68
C HIS A 215 -32.31 -1.97 -20.34
N TYR A 216 -32.14 -3.26 -20.04
CA TYR A 216 -30.86 -3.84 -19.62
C TYR A 216 -30.55 -5.13 -20.36
N ILE A 217 -29.29 -5.30 -20.77
CA ILE A 217 -28.73 -6.57 -21.20
C ILE A 217 -27.60 -6.94 -20.25
N PHE A 218 -27.67 -8.15 -19.70
CA PHE A 218 -26.68 -8.73 -18.80
C PHE A 218 -25.96 -9.87 -19.52
N GLY A 219 -24.67 -9.67 -19.82
CA GLY A 219 -23.79 -10.67 -20.41
C GLY A 219 -23.19 -11.58 -19.34
N CYS A 220 -23.73 -12.79 -19.20
CA CYS A 220 -23.27 -13.83 -18.28
C CYS A 220 -22.64 -15.00 -19.07
N PHE A 221 -21.69 -14.69 -19.95
CA PHE A 221 -21.09 -15.65 -20.86
C PHE A 221 -20.08 -16.57 -20.13
N ASP A 222 -20.14 -17.88 -20.41
CA ASP A 222 -19.08 -18.81 -20.01
C ASP A 222 -17.83 -18.59 -20.89
N GLU A 223 -18.04 -18.52 -22.20
CA GLU A 223 -17.04 -18.14 -23.21
C GLU A 223 -17.73 -17.30 -24.30
N SER A 224 -17.07 -16.24 -24.76
CA SER A 224 -17.55 -15.39 -25.86
C SER A 224 -16.35 -14.79 -26.60
N SER A 225 -16.53 -14.29 -27.82
CA SER A 225 -15.46 -13.61 -28.56
C SER A 225 -15.47 -12.10 -28.25
N LEU A 226 -14.28 -11.49 -28.27
CA LEU A 226 -14.13 -10.03 -28.14
C LEU A 226 -15.02 -9.29 -29.15
N GLN A 227 -15.07 -9.79 -30.40
CA GLN A 227 -15.88 -9.17 -31.45
C GLN A 227 -17.37 -9.18 -31.12
N LEU A 228 -17.91 -10.31 -30.61
CA LEU A 228 -19.31 -10.39 -30.20
C LEU A 228 -19.62 -9.37 -29.09
N GLN A 229 -18.74 -9.24 -28.10
CA GLN A 229 -18.91 -8.28 -27.01
C GLN A 229 -18.93 -6.83 -27.52
N LYS A 230 -18.03 -6.48 -28.45
CA LYS A 230 -18.02 -5.17 -29.11
C LYS A 230 -19.29 -4.92 -29.91
N ASP A 231 -19.77 -5.93 -30.66
CA ASP A 231 -20.99 -5.79 -31.46
C ASP A 231 -22.24 -5.58 -30.59
N ILE A 232 -22.34 -6.30 -29.45
CA ILE A 232 -23.42 -6.11 -28.47
C ILE A 232 -23.35 -4.71 -27.86
N MET A 233 -22.16 -4.26 -27.43
CA MET A 233 -21.95 -2.91 -26.91
C MET A 233 -22.41 -1.84 -27.91
N ASN A 234 -21.96 -1.93 -29.16
CA ASN A 234 -22.31 -0.99 -30.23
C ASN A 234 -23.82 -0.94 -30.47
N TYR A 235 -24.49 -2.10 -30.47
CA TYR A 235 -25.94 -2.18 -30.58
C TYR A 235 -26.64 -1.52 -29.39
N CYS A 236 -26.20 -1.82 -28.16
CA CYS A 236 -26.79 -1.27 -26.95
C CYS A 236 -26.66 0.25 -26.87
N ASP A 237 -25.49 0.81 -27.24
CA ASP A 237 -25.29 2.26 -27.29
C ASP A 237 -26.24 2.96 -28.27
N LYS A 238 -26.45 2.34 -29.43
CA LYS A 238 -27.33 2.86 -30.48
C LYS A 238 -28.78 2.87 -30.02
N GLU A 239 -29.23 1.77 -29.41
CA GLU A 239 -30.61 1.60 -28.93
C GLU A 239 -30.84 2.17 -27.52
N LYS A 240 -29.79 2.75 -26.90
CA LYS A 240 -29.78 3.31 -25.53
C LYS A 240 -30.15 2.28 -24.45
N ILE A 241 -29.73 1.04 -24.67
CA ILE A 241 -29.87 -0.07 -23.73
C ILE A 241 -28.62 -0.10 -22.84
N GLN A 242 -28.79 -0.30 -21.54
CA GLN A 242 -27.65 -0.42 -20.63
C GLN A 242 -27.07 -1.83 -20.74
N TYR A 243 -25.78 -1.94 -21.08
CA TYR A 243 -25.11 -3.23 -21.24
C TYR A 243 -24.13 -3.49 -20.10
N TYR A 244 -24.37 -4.57 -19.36
CA TYR A 244 -23.51 -4.99 -18.26
C TYR A 244 -22.84 -6.33 -18.55
N LEU A 245 -21.51 -6.34 -18.57
CA LEU A 245 -20.71 -7.55 -18.67
C LEU A 245 -20.28 -8.02 -17.28
N MET A 246 -20.41 -9.32 -17.02
CA MET A 246 -20.20 -9.90 -15.69
C MET A 246 -19.23 -11.07 -15.77
N GLY A 247 -18.37 -11.18 -14.77
CA GLY A 247 -17.44 -12.30 -14.64
C GLY A 247 -16.84 -12.40 -13.25
N TYR A 248 -16.05 -13.44 -13.02
CA TYR A 248 -15.25 -13.60 -11.81
C TYR A 248 -13.86 -14.12 -12.17
N HIS A 249 -12.88 -13.77 -11.34
CA HIS A 249 -11.49 -14.19 -11.47
C HIS A 249 -10.92 -14.41 -10.07
N ASN A 250 -10.29 -15.57 -9.81
CA ASN A 250 -9.72 -15.97 -8.52
C ASN A 250 -10.68 -15.73 -7.33
N ASP A 251 -10.53 -14.57 -6.70
CA ASP A 251 -11.09 -14.07 -5.44
C ASP A 251 -12.01 -12.85 -5.62
N PHE A 252 -12.28 -12.40 -6.85
CA PHE A 252 -13.15 -11.26 -7.14
C PHE A 252 -14.28 -11.56 -8.11
N VAL A 253 -15.36 -10.80 -7.97
CA VAL A 253 -16.43 -10.65 -8.96
C VAL A 253 -16.36 -9.26 -9.54
N LYS A 254 -16.61 -9.14 -10.86
CA LYS A 254 -16.64 -7.87 -11.57
C LYS A 254 -17.94 -7.69 -12.34
N VAL A 255 -18.49 -6.49 -12.29
CA VAL A 255 -19.64 -6.03 -13.08
C VAL A 255 -19.25 -4.74 -13.78
N PHE A 256 -19.18 -4.78 -15.12
CA PHE A 256 -18.78 -3.64 -15.94
C PHE A 256 -19.97 -3.10 -16.72
N HIS A 257 -20.16 -1.79 -16.70
CA HIS A 257 -21.02 -1.14 -17.68
C HIS A 257 -20.18 -0.90 -18.94
N VAL A 258 -20.61 -1.50 -20.07
CA VAL A 258 -19.83 -1.51 -21.31
C VAL A 258 -20.54 -0.61 -22.33
N SER A 259 -19.91 0.52 -22.63
CA SER A 259 -20.40 1.52 -23.59
C SER A 259 -19.21 2.22 -24.27
N ASN A 260 -19.35 2.57 -25.54
CA ASN A 260 -18.36 3.36 -26.28
C ASN A 260 -18.14 4.75 -25.68
N ARG A 261 -19.08 5.25 -24.87
CA ARG A 261 -18.94 6.56 -24.22
C ARG A 261 -17.95 6.56 -23.05
N ASN A 262 -17.60 5.38 -22.53
CA ASN A 262 -16.80 5.21 -21.32
C ASN A 262 -15.59 4.28 -21.55
N ASP A 263 -14.94 4.37 -22.71
CA ASP A 263 -13.79 3.51 -23.10
C ASP A 263 -14.09 1.99 -23.06
N GLY A 264 -15.36 1.59 -23.26
CA GLY A 264 -15.79 0.19 -23.17
C GLY A 264 -15.06 -0.74 -24.15
N GLU A 265 -14.67 -0.24 -25.32
CA GLU A 265 -13.90 -1.02 -26.30
C GLU A 265 -12.51 -1.41 -25.75
N ARG A 266 -11.83 -0.46 -25.09
CA ARG A 266 -10.52 -0.69 -24.46
C ARG A 266 -10.63 -1.67 -23.30
N LEU A 267 -11.64 -1.49 -22.43
CA LEU A 267 -11.89 -2.41 -21.30
C LEU A 267 -12.12 -3.85 -21.77
N LEU A 268 -12.86 -4.01 -22.87
CA LEU A 268 -13.05 -5.33 -23.50
C LEU A 268 -11.72 -5.88 -24.04
N GLU A 269 -10.91 -5.08 -24.74
CA GLU A 269 -9.61 -5.52 -25.26
C GLU A 269 -8.67 -5.96 -24.14
N GLU A 270 -8.52 -5.16 -23.09
CA GLU A 270 -7.70 -5.48 -21.91
C GLU A 270 -8.14 -6.80 -21.25
N SER A 271 -9.46 -7.01 -21.11
CA SER A 271 -9.99 -8.26 -20.53
C SER A 271 -9.70 -9.50 -21.38
N PHE A 272 -9.49 -9.35 -22.70
CA PHE A 272 -9.29 -10.46 -23.62
C PHE A 272 -7.81 -10.75 -23.93
N GLN A 273 -6.91 -9.76 -23.81
CA GLN A 273 -5.48 -9.89 -24.17
C GLN A 273 -4.76 -11.03 -23.45
N ASN A 274 -5.10 -11.30 -22.18
CA ASN A 274 -4.47 -12.37 -21.39
C ASN A 274 -5.27 -13.68 -21.36
N TYR A 275 -6.58 -13.62 -21.65
CA TYR A 275 -7.51 -14.73 -21.42
C TYR A 275 -7.30 -15.93 -22.37
N HIS A 276 -6.82 -15.68 -23.59
CA HIS A 276 -6.60 -16.71 -24.61
C HIS A 276 -5.17 -17.27 -24.66
N THR A 277 -4.31 -16.91 -23.72
CA THR A 277 -2.95 -17.46 -23.65
C THR A 277 -2.95 -18.92 -23.18
N GLU A 278 -1.86 -19.65 -23.44
CA GLU A 278 -1.64 -21.01 -22.91
C GLU A 278 -1.36 -21.02 -21.39
N TYR A 279 -1.07 -19.85 -20.82
CA TYR A 279 -0.71 -19.66 -19.42
C TYR A 279 -1.91 -19.40 -18.50
N VAL A 280 -3.14 -19.42 -19.03
CA VAL A 280 -4.36 -19.27 -18.25
C VAL A 280 -5.10 -20.61 -18.17
N ILE A 281 -5.26 -21.12 -16.95
CA ILE A 281 -6.11 -22.28 -16.67
C ILE A 281 -7.57 -21.81 -16.71
N ARG A 282 -8.31 -22.24 -17.73
CA ARG A 282 -9.67 -21.76 -18.07
C ARG A 282 -10.79 -22.42 -17.25
N GLU A 283 -10.48 -22.94 -16.06
CA GLU A 283 -11.46 -23.63 -15.23
C GLU A 283 -12.46 -22.64 -14.61
N ASN A 284 -13.57 -22.43 -15.33
CA ASN A 284 -14.61 -21.46 -14.97
C ASN A 284 -15.70 -22.07 -14.05
N ARG A 285 -15.32 -22.54 -12.85
CA ARG A 285 -16.27 -23.09 -11.86
C ARG A 285 -16.64 -22.07 -10.79
N GLY A 286 -17.56 -21.17 -11.12
CA GLY A 286 -18.06 -20.15 -10.20
C GLY A 286 -18.77 -20.74 -8.99
N THR A 287 -18.59 -20.12 -7.84
CA THR A 287 -19.27 -20.49 -6.60
C THR A 287 -20.62 -19.79 -6.48
N ILE A 288 -21.52 -20.35 -5.66
CA ILE A 288 -22.79 -19.69 -5.36
C ILE A 288 -22.58 -18.31 -4.71
N ILE A 289 -21.53 -18.17 -3.90
CA ILE A 289 -21.19 -16.92 -3.20
C ILE A 289 -20.88 -15.81 -4.22
N GLN A 290 -20.09 -16.13 -5.25
CA GLN A 290 -19.78 -15.20 -6.34
C GLN A 290 -21.04 -14.71 -7.04
N SER A 291 -21.95 -15.63 -7.39
CA SER A 291 -23.21 -15.24 -8.03
C SER A 291 -24.14 -14.40 -7.14
N LEU A 292 -24.13 -14.63 -5.82
CA LEU A 292 -24.92 -13.85 -4.87
C LEU A 292 -24.40 -12.41 -4.79
N ALA A 293 -23.08 -12.20 -4.69
CA ALA A 293 -22.52 -10.85 -4.70
C ALA A 293 -22.78 -10.11 -6.02
N VAL A 294 -22.63 -10.76 -7.18
CA VAL A 294 -23.03 -10.16 -8.47
C VAL A 294 -24.48 -9.67 -8.40
N SER A 295 -25.37 -10.53 -7.90
CA SER A 295 -26.80 -10.21 -7.83
C SER A 295 -27.10 -9.01 -6.92
N LEU A 296 -26.36 -8.85 -5.82
CA LEU A 296 -26.47 -7.71 -4.92
C LEU A 296 -25.96 -6.42 -5.56
N ILE A 297 -24.82 -6.46 -6.26
CA ILE A 297 -24.26 -5.32 -7.01
C ILE A 297 -25.27 -4.84 -8.06
N ILE A 298 -25.85 -5.74 -8.83
CA ILE A 298 -26.85 -5.38 -9.85
C ILE A 298 -28.13 -4.82 -9.23
N SER A 299 -28.58 -5.40 -8.11
CA SER A 299 -29.74 -4.89 -7.40
C SER A 299 -29.54 -3.43 -6.99
N ARG A 300 -28.34 -3.09 -6.54
CA ARG A 300 -27.94 -1.71 -6.22
C ARG A 300 -27.91 -0.82 -7.46
N ILE A 301 -27.26 -1.25 -8.54
CA ILE A 301 -27.19 -0.49 -9.80
C ILE A 301 -28.58 -0.17 -10.34
N LEU A 302 -29.46 -1.17 -10.39
CA LEU A 302 -30.86 -0.99 -10.82
C LEU A 302 -31.60 -0.01 -9.91
N PHE A 303 -31.37 -0.12 -8.59
CA PHE A 303 -32.00 0.77 -7.63
C PHE A 303 -31.56 2.24 -7.80
N GLU A 304 -30.26 2.49 -7.98
CA GLU A 304 -29.72 3.83 -8.22
C GLU A 304 -30.27 4.44 -9.52
N ASP A 305 -30.27 3.68 -10.61
CA ASP A 305 -30.78 4.13 -11.91
C ASP A 305 -32.28 4.49 -11.86
N ILE A 306 -33.07 3.68 -11.14
CA ILE A 306 -34.52 3.88 -11.02
C ILE A 306 -34.88 5.05 -10.11
N THR A 307 -34.05 5.36 -9.10
CA THR A 307 -34.32 6.41 -8.10
C THR A 307 -33.85 7.80 -8.52
N LYS A 308 -32.96 7.94 -9.52
CA LYS A 308 -32.47 9.22 -10.05
C LYS A 308 -31.99 10.22 -8.98
N SER A 309 -31.19 9.74 -8.02
CA SER A 309 -30.24 10.64 -7.36
C SER A 309 -29.16 11.02 -8.39
N SER A 310 -28.60 12.22 -8.29
CA SER A 310 -27.71 12.86 -9.26
C SER A 310 -26.31 12.23 -9.38
N CYS A 311 -26.20 10.89 -9.35
CA CYS A 311 -24.95 10.18 -9.55
C CYS A 311 -24.85 9.61 -10.97
N THR A 312 -23.79 9.98 -11.67
CA THR A 312 -23.31 9.28 -12.86
C THR A 312 -23.05 7.81 -12.52
N VAL A 313 -23.73 6.88 -13.19
CA VAL A 313 -23.46 5.43 -13.06
C VAL A 313 -21.98 5.17 -13.40
N PRO A 314 -21.16 4.67 -12.46
CA PRO A 314 -19.74 4.38 -12.70
C PRO A 314 -19.55 3.30 -13.78
N SER A 315 -18.40 3.29 -14.45
CA SER A 315 -18.08 2.31 -15.51
C SER A 315 -17.85 0.87 -15.00
N GLY A 316 -17.79 0.63 -13.69
CA GLY A 316 -17.63 -0.72 -13.13
C GLY A 316 -17.65 -0.82 -11.60
N TYR A 317 -18.00 -2.00 -11.12
CA TYR A 317 -18.09 -2.40 -9.71
C TYR A 317 -17.31 -3.71 -9.47
N HIS A 318 -16.60 -3.78 -8.35
CA HIS A 318 -15.82 -4.96 -7.94
C HIS A 318 -16.18 -5.39 -6.52
N PHE A 319 -16.15 -6.69 -6.26
CA PHE A 319 -16.26 -7.24 -4.92
C PHE A 319 -15.22 -8.33 -4.68
N ASP A 320 -14.44 -8.15 -3.63
CA ASP A 320 -13.45 -9.10 -3.12
C ASP A 320 -14.08 -10.05 -2.10
N PHE A 321 -13.98 -11.36 -2.31
CA PHE A 321 -14.54 -12.35 -1.38
C PHE A 321 -13.58 -12.76 -0.26
N ILE A 322 -12.28 -12.50 -0.40
CA ILE A 322 -11.31 -12.76 0.66
C ILE A 322 -11.41 -11.63 1.70
N THR A 323 -11.47 -10.39 1.24
CA THR A 323 -11.53 -9.21 2.14
C THR A 323 -12.95 -8.72 2.41
N PHE A 324 -13.96 -9.24 1.69
CA PHE A 324 -15.37 -8.80 1.76
C PHE A 324 -15.55 -7.29 1.46
N GLN A 325 -14.68 -6.70 0.63
CA GLN A 325 -14.72 -5.28 0.28
C GLN A 325 -15.35 -5.05 -1.11
N THR A 326 -16.19 -4.01 -1.22
CA THR A 326 -16.66 -3.49 -2.51
C THR A 326 -15.83 -2.28 -2.92
N SER A 327 -15.29 -2.24 -4.12
CA SER A 327 -14.71 -1.02 -4.70
C SER A 327 -15.55 -0.54 -5.89
N HIS A 328 -15.94 0.73 -5.82
CA HIS A 328 -16.48 1.45 -6.99
C HIS A 328 -15.25 1.88 -7.81
N ASN A 329 -15.31 1.80 -9.14
CA ASN A 329 -14.28 2.40 -10.00
C ASN A 329 -13.89 3.76 -9.43
N ARG A 330 -12.58 3.96 -9.16
CA ARG A 330 -11.97 5.17 -8.59
C ARG A 330 -12.74 6.41 -9.05
N GLN A 331 -13.80 6.79 -8.32
CA GLN A 331 -14.25 8.17 -8.30
C GLN A 331 -13.04 8.90 -7.77
N SER A 332 -12.63 9.96 -8.47
CA SER A 332 -11.57 10.88 -8.09
C SER A 332 -11.41 10.82 -6.59
N ILE A 333 -10.39 10.10 -6.13
CA ILE A 333 -10.09 10.02 -4.71
C ILE A 333 -9.98 11.48 -4.35
N SER A 334 -10.91 11.94 -3.50
CA SER A 334 -10.73 13.21 -2.82
C SER A 334 -9.29 13.14 -2.37
N ARG A 335 -8.42 14.01 -2.91
CA ARG A 335 -7.00 14.01 -2.59
C ARG A 335 -6.92 14.19 -1.09
N GLU A 336 -6.92 13.10 -0.36
CA GLU A 336 -6.83 13.12 1.08
C GLU A 336 -5.40 13.57 1.31
N PRO A 337 -5.18 14.75 1.90
CA PRO A 337 -3.84 15.19 2.26
C PRO A 337 -3.14 14.07 3.05
N PHE A 338 -1.82 13.94 2.95
CA PHE A 338 -1.05 12.82 3.50
C PHE A 338 -1.49 12.42 4.92
N VAL A 339 -1.81 13.41 5.76
CA VAL A 339 -2.35 13.27 7.12
C VAL A 339 -3.73 12.59 7.18
N GLN A 340 -4.68 12.91 6.29
CA GLN A 340 -5.97 12.21 6.22
C GLN A 340 -5.80 10.74 5.85
N SER A 341 -4.82 10.40 4.98
CA SER A 341 -4.51 9.00 4.69
C SER A 341 -4.10 8.20 5.94
N LEU A 342 -3.47 8.86 6.92
CA LEU A 342 -3.08 8.27 8.20
C LEU A 342 -4.26 8.11 9.16
N GLN A 343 -5.33 8.90 9.02
CA GLN A 343 -6.57 8.74 9.80
C GLN A 343 -7.21 7.36 9.58
N ARG A 344 -6.98 6.75 8.42
CA ARG A 344 -7.41 5.37 8.11
C ARG A 344 -6.66 4.31 8.93
N ILE A 345 -5.43 4.61 9.37
CA ILE A 345 -4.58 3.70 10.15
C ILE A 345 -4.79 3.97 11.65
N MET A 346 -4.76 5.24 12.05
CA MET A 346 -4.97 5.68 13.43
C MET A 346 -5.93 6.87 13.47
N PRO A 347 -7.10 6.76 14.12
CA PRO A 347 -8.01 7.88 14.24
C PRO A 347 -7.39 8.99 15.10
N PHE A 348 -7.35 10.21 14.58
CA PHE A 348 -6.85 11.40 15.30
C PHE A 348 -7.92 12.07 16.18
N ASP A 349 -9.06 11.41 16.39
CA ASP A 349 -10.05 11.87 17.35
C ASP A 349 -9.51 11.72 18.78
N GLN A 350 -9.45 12.82 19.53
CA GLN A 350 -8.82 12.87 20.85
C GLN A 350 -9.45 11.89 21.84
N GLU A 351 -10.76 11.70 21.80
CA GLU A 351 -11.47 10.80 22.71
C GLU A 351 -11.17 9.34 22.36
N GLN A 352 -11.21 8.97 21.08
CA GLN A 352 -10.86 7.64 20.61
C GLN A 352 -9.40 7.29 20.91
N LEU A 353 -8.48 8.23 20.68
CA LEU A 353 -7.06 8.04 20.92
C LEU A 353 -6.77 7.85 22.41
N ASN A 354 -7.40 8.67 23.28
CA ASN A 354 -7.28 8.50 24.73
C ASN A 354 -7.80 7.13 25.19
N ARG A 355 -8.98 6.71 24.72
CA ARG A 355 -9.54 5.39 25.04
C ARG A 355 -8.62 4.27 24.57
N LYS A 356 -8.01 4.39 23.40
CA LYS A 356 -7.08 3.39 22.85
C LYS A 356 -5.78 3.32 23.66
N ILE A 357 -5.17 4.46 23.98
CA ILE A 357 -3.95 4.52 24.82
C ILE A 357 -4.23 3.95 26.21
N GLU A 358 -5.33 4.34 26.86
CA GLU A 358 -5.70 3.82 28.18
C GLU A 358 -6.01 2.32 28.17
N PHE A 359 -6.64 1.83 27.11
CA PHE A 359 -6.85 0.40 26.94
C PHE A 359 -5.53 -0.37 26.87
N LEU A 360 -4.56 0.13 26.10
CA LEU A 360 -3.22 -0.48 25.99
C LEU A 360 -2.47 -0.44 27.33
N PHE A 361 -2.43 0.71 28.02
CA PHE A 361 -1.87 0.84 29.37
C PHE A 361 -2.47 -0.19 30.34
N ASN A 362 -3.81 -0.30 30.38
CA ASN A 362 -4.49 -1.23 31.29
C ASN A 362 -4.17 -2.71 31.00
N ILE A 363 -3.80 -3.06 29.77
CA ILE A 363 -3.36 -4.42 29.42
C ILE A 363 -1.93 -4.65 29.94
N ILE A 364 -1.06 -3.65 29.76
CA ILE A 364 0.34 -3.70 30.16
C ILE A 364 0.48 -3.66 31.70
N ASP A 365 -0.31 -2.85 32.41
CA ASP A 365 -0.31 -2.78 33.88
C ASP A 365 -0.76 -4.09 34.55
N LYS A 366 -1.51 -4.94 33.84
CA LYS A 366 -1.92 -6.27 34.32
C LYS A 366 -0.85 -7.36 34.09
N LYS A 367 0.40 -6.96 33.78
CA LYS A 367 1.58 -7.81 33.48
C LYS A 367 1.95 -8.86 34.54
N GLU A 368 1.29 -8.93 35.70
CA GLU A 368 1.50 -10.07 36.62
C GLU A 368 1.08 -11.44 36.05
N LYS A 369 0.39 -11.52 34.89
CA LYS A 369 -0.08 -12.81 34.33
C LYS A 369 0.11 -13.07 32.83
N VAL A 370 0.68 -12.15 32.05
CA VAL A 370 0.80 -12.32 30.60
C VAL A 370 2.23 -11.98 30.16
N THR A 371 3.00 -13.00 29.79
CA THR A 371 4.39 -12.88 29.31
C THR A 371 4.51 -12.59 27.82
N ILE A 372 3.42 -12.69 27.03
CA ILE A 372 3.40 -12.47 25.57
C ILE A 372 2.13 -11.70 25.20
N LEU A 373 2.28 -10.56 24.53
CA LEU A 373 1.14 -9.76 24.05
C LEU A 373 0.44 -10.48 22.89
N PRO A 374 -0.90 -10.41 22.77
CA PRO A 374 -1.57 -10.88 21.56
C PRO A 374 -1.10 -10.09 20.33
N LYS A 375 -0.79 -10.77 19.21
CA LYS A 375 -0.30 -10.16 17.95
C LYS A 375 -1.15 -8.99 17.44
N VAL A 376 -2.46 -9.00 17.68
CA VAL A 376 -3.36 -7.88 17.33
C VAL A 376 -3.00 -6.59 18.10
N ILE A 377 -2.62 -6.72 19.37
CA ILE A 377 -2.24 -5.59 20.22
C ILE A 377 -0.84 -5.08 19.84
N GLU A 378 0.09 -5.98 19.51
CA GLU A 378 1.42 -5.61 18.99
C GLU A 378 1.29 -4.80 17.69
N MET A 379 0.44 -5.24 16.75
CA MET A 379 0.16 -4.52 15.51
C MET A 379 -0.47 -3.14 15.76
N ASP A 380 -1.35 -3.02 16.77
CA ASP A 380 -1.94 -1.75 17.16
C ASP A 380 -0.89 -0.79 17.74
N ILE A 381 -0.03 -1.27 18.64
CA ILE A 381 1.06 -0.48 19.23
C ILE A 381 2.03 -0.01 18.14
N LEU A 382 2.44 -0.90 17.24
CA LEU A 382 3.37 -0.53 16.17
C LEU A 382 2.75 0.46 15.20
N SER A 383 1.48 0.26 14.81
CA SER A 383 0.80 1.21 13.91
C SER A 383 0.73 2.60 14.55
N MET A 384 0.45 2.67 15.85
CA MET A 384 0.46 3.94 16.58
C MET A 384 1.86 4.55 16.64
N HIS A 385 2.88 3.75 16.93
CA HIS A 385 4.27 4.19 16.95
C HIS A 385 4.69 4.78 15.60
N GLN A 386 4.48 4.07 14.50
CA GLN A 386 4.81 4.54 13.16
C GLN A 386 4.05 5.82 12.80
N VAL A 387 2.74 5.91 13.11
CA VAL A 387 1.98 7.13 12.80
C VAL A 387 2.49 8.32 13.63
N PHE A 388 2.75 8.14 14.92
CA PHE A 388 3.32 9.20 15.74
C PHE A 388 4.72 9.62 15.29
N ASP A 389 5.57 8.67 14.89
CA ASP A 389 6.91 8.95 14.35
C ASP A 389 6.83 9.76 13.04
N ILE A 390 5.94 9.36 12.13
CA ILE A 390 5.63 10.13 10.92
C ILE A 390 5.19 11.55 11.30
N LEU A 391 4.16 11.69 12.15
CA LEU A 391 3.60 12.99 12.55
C LEU A 391 4.63 13.88 13.23
N PHE A 392 5.52 13.30 14.03
CA PHE A 392 6.66 13.99 14.64
C PHE A 392 7.60 14.53 13.57
N HIS A 393 8.03 13.68 12.64
CA HIS A 393 8.95 14.05 11.58
C HIS A 393 8.36 15.12 10.65
N ILE A 394 7.07 15.07 10.32
CA ILE A 394 6.43 16.09 9.46
C ILE A 394 5.95 17.32 10.24
N GLY A 395 6.23 17.41 11.55
CA GLY A 395 5.90 18.56 12.39
C GLY A 395 4.40 18.78 12.61
N GLN A 396 3.58 17.72 12.53
CA GLN A 396 2.11 17.80 12.60
C GLN A 396 1.54 17.50 13.99
N ILE A 397 2.34 17.04 14.96
CA ILE A 397 1.86 16.73 16.31
C ILE A 397 1.15 17.95 16.94
N ALA A 398 1.79 19.12 16.87
CA ALA A 398 1.25 20.33 17.49
C ALA A 398 0.04 20.91 16.76
N SER A 399 0.04 20.88 15.43
CA SER A 399 -1.12 21.35 14.64
C SER A 399 -2.35 20.47 14.83
N LEU A 400 -2.16 19.19 15.17
CA LEU A 400 -3.23 18.25 15.45
C LEU A 400 -3.62 18.18 16.93
N GLN A 401 -2.97 18.96 17.82
CA GLN A 401 -3.20 18.94 19.26
C GLN A 401 -3.02 17.54 19.88
N LEU A 402 -1.92 16.87 19.51
CA LEU A 402 -1.61 15.49 19.92
C LEU A 402 -0.41 15.40 20.87
N GLU A 403 0.13 16.51 21.38
CA GLU A 403 1.32 16.52 22.24
C GLU A 403 1.15 15.66 23.49
N ASP A 404 0.01 15.81 24.18
CA ASP A 404 -0.28 15.05 25.40
C ASP A 404 -0.42 13.55 25.09
N HIS A 405 -1.06 13.20 23.98
CA HIS A 405 -1.23 11.82 23.53
C HIS A 405 0.10 11.18 23.13
N TYR A 406 0.94 11.93 22.42
CA TYR A 406 2.29 11.50 22.05
C TYR A 406 3.13 11.23 23.30
N ASN A 407 3.16 12.16 24.26
CA ASN A 407 3.88 11.99 25.52
C ASN A 407 3.36 10.77 26.31
N LYS A 408 2.04 10.61 26.41
CA LYS A 408 1.41 9.45 27.07
C LYS A 408 1.73 8.15 26.35
N PHE A 409 1.80 8.15 25.02
CA PHE A 409 2.21 6.97 24.25
C PHE A 409 3.71 6.66 24.43
N ILE A 410 4.58 7.67 24.52
CA ILE A 410 6.00 7.47 24.84
C ILE A 410 6.16 6.90 26.26
N GLU A 411 5.37 7.35 27.24
CA GLU A 411 5.32 6.73 28.57
C GLU A 411 4.92 5.24 28.49
N LEU A 412 3.92 4.91 27.67
CA LEU A 412 3.51 3.52 27.41
C LEU A 412 4.65 2.69 26.83
N MET A 413 5.32 3.21 25.80
CA MET A 413 6.46 2.54 25.18
C MET A 413 7.59 2.31 26.20
N ASN A 414 7.92 3.32 27.01
CA ASN A 414 8.89 3.16 28.10
C ASN A 414 8.47 2.11 29.14
N GLU A 415 7.18 1.90 29.39
CA GLU A 415 6.70 0.82 30.27
C GLU A 415 6.71 -0.56 29.62
N ILE A 416 6.56 -0.62 28.30
CA ILE A 416 6.80 -1.84 27.51
C ILE A 416 8.30 -2.15 27.55
N ASP A 417 9.15 -1.15 27.37
CA ASP A 417 10.62 -1.28 27.33
C ASP A 417 11.24 -1.44 28.72
N LYS A 418 10.54 -1.14 29.83
CA LYS A 418 10.99 -1.53 31.18
C LYS A 418 11.13 -3.05 31.36
N THR A 419 10.68 -3.84 30.38
CA THR A 419 11.01 -5.28 30.28
C THR A 419 12.29 -5.59 29.47
N GLU A 420 12.87 -4.67 28.69
CA GLU A 420 14.14 -4.82 27.96
C GLU A 420 15.00 -3.52 27.87
N ASP A 421 16.17 -3.59 28.52
CA ASP A 421 17.46 -2.87 28.40
C ASP A 421 17.64 -1.31 28.52
N PRO A 422 18.68 -0.80 29.24
CA PRO A 422 19.03 0.62 29.40
C PRO A 422 19.53 1.38 28.15
N GLU A 423 19.44 0.83 26.95
CA GLU A 423 20.07 1.38 25.72
C GLU A 423 19.52 2.76 25.31
N HIS A 424 18.23 3.01 25.56
CA HIS A 424 17.57 4.28 25.23
C HIS A 424 18.22 5.51 25.92
N ASN A 425 18.96 5.32 27.02
CA ASN A 425 19.64 6.42 27.70
C ASN A 425 21.00 6.78 27.06
N GLU A 426 21.71 5.81 26.46
CA GLU A 426 23.06 6.05 25.89
C GLU A 426 22.99 6.66 24.48
N TYR A 427 22.01 6.25 23.67
CA TYR A 427 21.73 6.83 22.35
C TYR A 427 21.40 8.34 22.44
N GLU A 428 20.47 8.71 23.32
CA GLU A 428 20.09 10.11 23.53
C GLU A 428 21.25 10.94 24.09
N GLN A 429 22.06 10.38 25.00
CA GLN A 429 23.26 11.04 25.50
C GLN A 429 24.26 11.33 24.37
N TYR A 430 24.47 10.38 23.47
CA TYR A 430 25.33 10.55 22.30
C TYR A 430 24.82 11.65 21.36
N LEU A 431 23.52 11.66 21.02
CA LEU A 431 22.93 12.69 20.17
C LEU A 431 22.99 14.09 20.80
N GLN A 432 22.68 14.19 22.09
CA GLN A 432 22.79 15.46 22.83
C GLN A 432 24.24 15.95 22.84
N PHE A 433 25.20 15.05 23.02
CA PHE A 433 26.62 15.39 22.99
C PHE A 433 27.03 15.93 21.62
N ILE A 434 26.62 15.29 20.52
CA ILE A 434 26.89 15.80 19.16
C ILE A 434 26.26 17.18 18.95
N ARG A 435 24.99 17.36 19.31
CA ARG A 435 24.27 18.63 19.16
C ARG A 435 24.88 19.77 19.97
N SER A 436 25.58 19.44 21.07
CA SER A 436 26.29 20.41 21.91
C SER A 436 27.58 20.94 21.27
N MET A 437 28.18 20.22 20.33
CA MET A 437 29.40 20.64 19.66
C MET A 437 29.13 21.80 18.71
N LYS A 438 29.93 22.87 18.83
CA LYS A 438 29.82 24.11 18.04
C LYS A 438 31.15 24.46 17.39
N ILE A 439 31.09 25.05 16.20
CA ILE A 439 32.22 25.48 15.39
C ILE A 439 32.11 26.99 15.20
N ASN A 440 33.18 27.72 15.55
CA ASN A 440 33.29 29.16 15.26
C ASN A 440 33.83 29.34 13.84
N TYR A 441 33.03 29.92 12.96
CA TYR A 441 33.41 30.22 11.58
C TYR A 441 32.96 31.63 11.22
N GLU A 442 33.89 32.49 10.78
CA GLU A 442 33.59 33.89 10.39
C GLU A 442 32.80 34.68 11.43
N ASP A 443 33.25 34.59 12.69
CA ASP A 443 32.68 35.29 13.85
C ASP A 443 31.26 34.85 14.28
N GLU A 444 30.71 33.82 13.63
CA GLU A 444 29.43 33.19 13.98
C GLU A 444 29.63 31.75 14.48
N VAL A 445 28.62 31.24 15.21
CA VAL A 445 28.66 29.93 15.85
C VAL A 445 27.70 28.97 15.15
N TYR A 446 28.23 27.91 14.57
CA TYR A 446 27.47 26.90 13.83
C TYR A 446 27.55 25.52 14.49
N THR A 447 26.57 24.68 14.25
CA THR A 447 26.63 23.24 14.48
C THR A 447 27.45 22.55 13.39
N ILE A 448 27.86 21.30 13.65
CA ILE A 448 28.55 20.48 12.65
C ILE A 448 27.69 20.28 11.39
N PHE A 449 26.39 20.04 11.55
CA PHE A 449 25.45 19.83 10.43
C PHE A 449 25.29 21.09 9.56
N GLU A 450 25.17 22.27 10.18
CA GLU A 450 25.14 23.55 9.43
C GLU A 450 26.41 23.76 8.61
N ILE A 451 27.59 23.42 9.17
CA ILE A 451 28.84 23.50 8.42
C ILE A 451 28.88 22.50 7.26
N PHE A 452 28.35 21.28 7.39
CA PHE A 452 28.28 20.34 6.25
C PHE A 452 27.40 20.88 5.12
N GLU A 453 26.25 21.48 5.43
CA GLU A 453 25.40 22.16 4.45
C GLU A 453 26.13 23.34 3.78
N MET A 454 26.89 24.12 4.54
CA MET A 454 27.72 25.19 3.99
C MET A 454 28.82 24.64 3.06
N ILE A 455 29.52 23.57 3.44
CA ILE A 455 30.54 22.90 2.62
C ILE A 455 29.95 22.44 1.29
N ARG A 456 28.74 21.84 1.31
CA ARG A 456 28.04 21.37 0.10
C ARG A 456 27.75 22.51 -0.88
N ASN A 457 27.33 23.66 -0.38
CA ASN A 457 26.95 24.82 -1.20
C ASN A 457 28.13 25.70 -1.63
N THR A 458 29.28 25.58 -0.96
CA THR A 458 30.47 26.38 -1.25
C THR A 458 31.19 25.88 -2.50
N LYS A 459 31.72 26.77 -3.34
CA LYS A 459 32.56 26.39 -4.51
C LYS A 459 34.04 26.58 -4.27
N ASP A 460 34.40 27.47 -3.34
CA ASP A 460 35.79 27.77 -3.02
C ASP A 460 36.44 26.62 -2.26
N TYR A 461 37.55 26.13 -2.80
CA TYR A 461 38.27 24.98 -2.27
C TYR A 461 38.92 25.25 -0.91
N GLU A 462 39.51 26.43 -0.70
CA GLU A 462 40.18 26.75 0.55
C GLU A 462 39.16 27.04 1.67
N GLU A 463 37.99 27.59 1.34
CA GLU A 463 36.87 27.71 2.29
C GLU A 463 36.34 26.32 2.71
N LYS A 464 36.08 25.41 1.75
CA LYS A 464 35.71 24.02 2.06
C LYS A 464 36.70 23.35 3.00
N LYS A 465 37.99 23.49 2.69
CA LYS A 465 39.09 22.93 3.49
C LYS A 465 39.16 23.54 4.88
N LYS A 466 38.98 24.86 5.00
CA LYS A 466 38.94 25.57 6.28
C LYS A 466 37.78 25.05 7.15
N MET A 467 36.58 24.96 6.59
CA MET A 467 35.40 24.43 7.27
C MET A 467 35.59 22.96 7.71
N GLN A 468 36.03 22.08 6.81
CA GLN A 468 36.29 20.67 7.15
C GLN A 468 37.40 20.51 8.19
N SER A 469 38.45 21.35 8.13
CA SER A 469 39.49 21.35 9.17
C SER A 469 38.96 21.82 10.53
N GLY A 470 38.01 22.75 10.56
CA GLY A 470 37.31 23.18 11.77
C GLY A 470 36.51 22.04 12.42
N ILE A 471 35.78 21.26 11.60
CA ILE A 471 35.09 20.03 12.07
C ILE A 471 36.09 19.07 12.70
N TYR A 472 37.20 18.80 12.01
CA TYR A 472 38.23 17.89 12.51
C TYR A 472 38.79 18.33 13.87
N GLU A 473 39.11 19.62 14.06
CA GLU A 473 39.67 20.10 15.33
C GLU A 473 38.66 19.99 16.48
N VAL A 474 37.38 20.26 16.25
CA VAL A 474 36.32 20.09 17.28
C VAL A 474 36.13 18.62 17.63
N LEU A 475 36.10 17.72 16.64
CA LEU A 475 36.03 16.29 16.89
C LEU A 475 37.26 15.76 17.63
N LYS A 476 38.44 16.28 17.29
CA LYS A 476 39.69 15.91 17.95
C LYS A 476 39.71 16.33 19.42
N GLN A 477 39.17 17.50 19.75
CA GLN A 477 39.05 17.96 21.15
C GLN A 477 38.11 17.07 21.98
N ASN A 478 37.09 16.49 21.36
CA ASN A 478 36.07 15.66 22.01
C ASN A 478 36.25 14.15 21.77
N GLY A 479 37.34 13.75 21.10
CA GLY A 479 37.51 12.42 20.53
C GLY A 479 37.48 11.29 21.56
N ASP A 480 38.15 11.44 22.70
CA ASP A 480 38.14 10.42 23.76
C ASP A 480 36.74 10.23 24.38
N THR A 481 35.95 11.30 24.47
CA THR A 481 34.57 11.22 24.96
C THR A 481 33.68 10.49 23.96
N LEU A 482 33.79 10.82 22.67
CA LEU A 482 33.09 10.09 21.60
C LEU A 482 33.46 8.60 21.63
N LEU A 483 34.75 8.28 21.67
CA LEU A 483 35.24 6.90 21.71
C LEU A 483 34.78 6.14 22.96
N SER A 484 34.52 6.83 24.08
CA SER A 484 33.95 6.17 25.25
C SER A 484 32.55 5.59 25.00
N PHE A 485 31.69 6.30 24.25
CA PHE A 485 30.39 5.79 23.80
C PHE A 485 30.56 4.56 22.89
N PHE A 486 31.50 4.65 21.93
CA PHE A 486 31.83 3.53 21.05
C PHE A 486 32.28 2.30 21.84
N VAL A 487 33.23 2.45 22.76
CA VAL A 487 33.76 1.34 23.56
C VAL A 487 32.68 0.71 24.44
N ASN A 488 31.84 1.51 25.09
CA ASN A 488 30.76 1.01 25.92
C ASN A 488 29.79 0.17 25.11
N SER A 489 29.35 0.68 23.96
CA SER A 489 28.48 -0.05 23.04
C SER A 489 29.14 -1.36 22.57
N LYS A 490 30.33 -1.31 21.97
CA LYS A 490 30.97 -2.53 21.42
C LYS A 490 31.27 -3.58 22.49
N LYS A 491 31.63 -3.18 23.71
CA LYS A 491 31.83 -4.14 24.81
C LYS A 491 30.56 -4.87 25.21
N LYS A 492 29.40 -4.19 25.20
CA LYS A 492 28.12 -4.83 25.47
C LYS A 492 27.85 -5.89 24.42
N TYR A 493 28.01 -5.56 23.13
CA TYR A 493 27.87 -6.53 22.04
C TYR A 493 28.82 -7.73 22.17
N LEU A 494 30.11 -7.49 22.46
CA LEU A 494 31.08 -8.57 22.65
C LEU A 494 30.75 -9.47 23.87
N ALA A 495 30.00 -8.96 24.84
CA ALA A 495 29.54 -9.73 25.99
C ALA A 495 28.22 -10.49 25.73
N LEU A 496 27.50 -10.18 24.65
CA LEU A 496 26.29 -10.91 24.25
C LEU A 496 26.69 -12.27 23.69
N GLU A 497 26.49 -13.34 24.47
CA GLU A 497 26.56 -14.72 23.99
C GLU A 497 25.30 -15.07 23.16
N ILE A 498 25.06 -14.36 22.06
CA ILE A 498 23.95 -14.66 21.14
C ILE A 498 24.46 -15.62 20.05
N PRO A 499 24.22 -16.94 20.17
CA PRO A 499 24.48 -17.85 19.07
C PRO A 499 23.59 -17.46 17.87
N ASN A 500 24.23 -17.20 16.73
CA ASN A 500 23.59 -16.81 15.46
C ASN A 500 23.08 -15.36 15.35
N TYR A 501 23.75 -14.38 15.95
CA TYR A 501 23.44 -12.93 15.79
C TYR A 501 23.15 -12.53 14.33
N TYR A 502 24.00 -12.91 13.38
CA TYR A 502 23.82 -12.57 11.95
C TYR A 502 22.55 -13.19 11.34
N MET A 503 22.08 -14.31 11.88
CA MET A 503 20.81 -14.92 11.45
C MET A 503 19.61 -14.18 12.06
N GLU A 504 19.69 -13.77 13.32
CA GLU A 504 18.58 -13.07 13.98
C GLU A 504 18.40 -11.65 13.45
N VAL A 505 19.51 -10.91 13.25
CA VAL A 505 19.46 -9.50 12.83
C VAL A 505 19.43 -9.35 11.30
N PHE A 506 20.37 -10.00 10.61
CA PHE A 506 20.52 -9.85 9.15
C PHE A 506 19.94 -11.00 8.35
N GLY A 507 19.55 -12.11 9.00
CA GLY A 507 19.02 -13.33 8.36
C GLY A 507 19.88 -13.96 7.32
N VAL A 508 21.16 -14.05 7.64
CA VAL A 508 22.13 -14.77 6.86
C VAL A 508 22.97 -15.59 7.82
N LYS A 509 23.33 -16.81 7.43
CA LYS A 509 24.26 -17.58 8.25
C LYS A 509 25.61 -16.89 8.24
N GLU A 510 26.28 -16.92 9.38
CA GLU A 510 27.61 -16.35 9.52
C GLU A 510 28.60 -16.97 8.51
N GLU A 511 28.51 -18.27 8.25
CA GLU A 511 29.37 -18.93 7.25
C GLU A 511 29.11 -18.40 5.84
N THR A 512 27.85 -18.18 5.47
CA THR A 512 27.48 -17.62 4.17
C THR A 512 28.02 -16.20 4.03
N LEU A 513 27.84 -15.38 5.07
CA LEU A 513 28.33 -14.00 5.09
C LEU A 513 29.86 -13.95 4.95
N HIS A 514 30.58 -14.84 5.65
CA HIS A 514 32.03 -14.96 5.52
C HIS A 514 32.47 -15.37 4.11
N ILE A 515 31.73 -16.26 3.44
CA ILE A 515 32.01 -16.63 2.04
C ILE A 515 31.87 -15.42 1.12
N LEU A 516 30.79 -14.65 1.27
CA LEU A 516 30.54 -13.45 0.45
C LEU A 516 31.60 -12.36 0.71
N GLU A 517 31.90 -12.07 1.97
CA GLU A 517 32.89 -11.07 2.38
C GLU A 517 34.30 -11.43 1.86
N ASN A 518 34.69 -12.70 1.94
CA ASN A 518 35.98 -13.18 1.44
C ASN A 518 36.16 -12.92 -0.06
N GLU A 519 35.11 -13.11 -0.88
CA GLU A 519 35.18 -12.82 -2.32
C GLU A 519 35.23 -11.30 -2.59
N LEU A 520 34.48 -10.49 -1.85
CA LEU A 520 34.56 -9.03 -1.95
C LEU A 520 35.98 -8.54 -1.61
N GLN A 521 36.56 -9.01 -0.50
CA GLN A 521 37.87 -8.59 -0.04
C GLN A 521 38.98 -8.87 -1.07
N LYS A 522 38.92 -10.00 -1.79
CA LYS A 522 39.87 -10.36 -2.86
C LYS A 522 39.87 -9.37 -4.03
N LYS A 523 38.72 -8.74 -4.31
CA LYS A 523 38.53 -7.82 -5.46
C LYS A 523 38.33 -6.36 -5.05
N PHE A 524 38.33 -6.07 -3.76
CA PHE A 524 38.06 -4.74 -3.23
C PHE A 524 38.99 -3.67 -3.81
N HIS A 525 40.30 -3.93 -3.88
CA HIS A 525 41.27 -3.02 -4.51
C HIS A 525 40.92 -2.70 -5.97
N THR A 526 40.51 -3.70 -6.75
CA THR A 526 40.16 -3.52 -8.17
C THR A 526 38.91 -2.67 -8.32
N LEU A 527 37.86 -2.94 -7.54
CA LEU A 527 36.63 -2.15 -7.55
C LEU A 527 36.88 -0.71 -7.10
N LEU A 528 37.64 -0.54 -6.02
CA LEU A 528 38.01 0.76 -5.46
C LEU A 528 38.77 1.61 -6.47
N THR A 529 39.82 1.04 -7.08
CA THR A 529 40.64 1.71 -8.09
C THR A 529 39.80 2.11 -9.30
N LYS A 530 38.93 1.21 -9.80
CA LYS A 530 38.07 1.50 -10.95
C LYS A 530 37.09 2.63 -10.65
N SER A 531 36.37 2.55 -9.55
CA SER A 531 35.40 3.57 -9.13
C SER A 531 36.05 4.94 -8.92
N LEU A 532 37.14 5.02 -8.15
CA LEU A 532 37.87 6.27 -7.93
C LEU A 532 38.44 6.85 -9.22
N SER A 533 38.92 6.00 -10.13
CA SER A 533 39.46 6.46 -11.41
C SER A 533 38.45 7.15 -12.31
N MET A 534 37.16 6.82 -12.14
CA MET A 534 36.04 7.42 -12.87
C MET A 534 35.53 8.68 -12.16
N MET A 535 35.70 8.78 -10.84
CA MET A 535 35.31 9.95 -10.05
C MET A 535 36.36 11.08 -10.08
N PHE A 536 37.65 10.74 -10.20
CA PHE A 536 38.76 11.70 -10.15
C PHE A 536 39.64 11.59 -11.40
N SER A 537 40.02 12.74 -11.98
CA SER A 537 40.88 12.81 -13.16
C SER A 537 42.31 12.36 -12.85
N ASN A 538 42.86 11.40 -13.62
CA ASN A 538 44.14 10.75 -13.28
C ASN A 538 45.29 11.12 -14.22
N SER A 539 46.51 11.06 -13.65
CA SER A 539 47.74 10.91 -14.41
C SER A 539 48.00 9.42 -14.70
N PHE A 540 48.79 9.08 -15.73
CA PHE A 540 48.94 7.72 -16.25
C PHE A 540 49.30 6.62 -15.22
N HIS A 541 49.80 6.94 -14.01
CA HIS A 541 50.34 5.96 -13.05
C HIS A 541 49.86 6.07 -11.58
N GLU A 542 49.14 7.12 -11.18
CA GLU A 542 48.65 7.29 -9.79
C GLU A 542 47.27 7.97 -9.76
N ILE A 543 46.37 7.47 -8.89
CA ILE A 543 45.04 8.07 -8.64
C ILE A 543 45.15 9.07 -7.50
N GLY A 544 44.99 10.35 -7.82
CA GLY A 544 44.92 11.43 -6.83
C GLY A 544 43.49 11.65 -6.37
N VAL A 545 43.20 11.36 -5.10
CA VAL A 545 41.85 11.51 -4.51
C VAL A 545 41.83 12.73 -3.60
N ASP A 546 40.98 13.69 -3.91
CA ASP A 546 40.76 14.88 -3.08
C ASP A 546 39.25 15.13 -3.00
N PHE A 547 38.62 14.56 -1.96
CA PHE A 547 37.17 14.69 -1.77
C PHE A 547 36.72 16.15 -1.57
N LEU A 548 37.62 17.06 -1.16
CA LEU A 548 37.31 18.49 -1.07
C LEU A 548 37.26 19.17 -2.43
N SER A 549 38.02 18.67 -3.41
CA SER A 549 38.01 19.18 -4.79
C SER A 549 36.95 18.51 -5.66
N TYR A 550 36.24 17.52 -5.12
CA TYR A 550 35.08 16.95 -5.80
C TYR A 550 33.98 18.01 -5.79
N ASN A 551 34.04 18.90 -6.80
CA ASN A 551 33.03 19.90 -7.06
C ASN A 551 31.96 19.26 -7.94
N GLU A 552 30.73 19.29 -7.45
CA GLU A 552 29.53 18.87 -8.16
C GLU A 552 29.23 19.91 -9.26
N GLU A 553 30.01 19.89 -10.33
CA GLU A 553 29.77 20.72 -11.50
C GLU A 553 28.48 20.23 -12.19
N GLU A 554 27.42 21.04 -12.05
CA GLU A 554 26.11 20.92 -12.70
C GLU A 554 25.15 19.86 -12.14
N HIS A 555 24.58 20.12 -10.96
CA HIS A 555 23.31 19.51 -10.60
C HIS A 555 22.17 20.11 -11.41
N SER A 556 21.55 19.29 -12.24
CA SER A 556 20.22 19.61 -12.75
C SER A 556 19.26 19.69 -11.57
N MET A 557 18.53 20.80 -11.45
CA MET A 557 17.39 20.85 -10.54
C MET A 557 16.31 19.93 -11.08
N ILE A 558 16.01 18.86 -10.34
CA ILE A 558 15.00 17.87 -10.70
C ILE A 558 13.94 17.92 -9.62
N THR A 559 12.76 18.40 -9.97
CA THR A 559 11.62 18.40 -9.05
C THR A 559 11.09 16.99 -8.84
N LEU A 560 10.33 16.79 -7.76
CA LEU A 560 9.72 15.49 -7.46
C LEU A 560 8.80 15.00 -8.60
N ASP A 561 8.06 15.91 -9.26
CA ASP A 561 7.21 15.57 -10.40
C ASP A 561 8.03 15.16 -11.64
N GLU A 562 9.17 15.81 -11.89
CA GLU A 562 10.10 15.42 -12.94
C GLU A 562 10.74 14.06 -12.64
N ALA A 563 11.10 13.80 -11.39
CA ALA A 563 11.60 12.49 -10.95
C ALA A 563 10.57 11.39 -11.18
N LYS A 564 9.30 11.60 -10.77
CA LYS A 564 8.18 10.70 -11.08
C LYS A 564 8.10 10.44 -12.58
N HIS A 565 8.13 11.50 -13.38
CA HIS A 565 8.04 11.39 -14.83
C HIS A 565 9.19 10.57 -15.43
N PHE A 566 10.44 10.82 -15.03
CA PHE A 566 11.60 10.06 -15.49
C PHE A 566 11.52 8.58 -15.13
N ILE A 567 11.13 8.26 -13.89
CA ILE A 567 11.03 6.88 -13.43
C ILE A 567 9.90 6.16 -14.19
N VAL A 568 8.70 6.72 -14.20
CA VAL A 568 7.51 6.08 -14.80
C VAL A 568 7.68 5.86 -16.30
N THR A 569 8.07 6.89 -17.05
CA THR A 569 8.23 6.77 -18.51
C THR A 569 9.33 5.79 -18.91
N SER A 570 10.41 5.73 -18.14
CA SER A 570 11.52 4.80 -18.39
C SER A 570 11.12 3.36 -18.10
N LEU A 571 10.42 3.10 -16.98
CA LEU A 571 9.92 1.77 -16.63
C LEU A 571 8.84 1.30 -17.61
N GLU A 572 7.97 2.19 -18.06
CA GLU A 572 6.92 1.87 -19.04
C GLU A 572 7.51 1.39 -20.36
N LYS A 573 8.54 2.10 -20.88
CA LYS A 573 9.25 1.71 -22.10
C LYS A 573 9.98 0.37 -22.00
N ASP A 574 10.49 0.05 -20.81
CA ASP A 574 11.11 -1.24 -20.51
C ASP A 574 10.07 -2.36 -20.26
N GLY A 575 8.78 -2.08 -20.47
CA GLY A 575 7.68 -3.05 -20.32
C GLY A 575 7.35 -3.40 -18.87
N LYS A 576 7.73 -2.57 -17.90
CA LYS A 576 7.56 -2.80 -16.46
C LYS A 576 6.27 -2.20 -15.91
N HIS A 577 5.15 -2.49 -16.57
CA HIS A 577 3.84 -1.87 -16.27
C HIS A 577 3.34 -2.08 -14.83
N HIS A 578 3.71 -3.18 -14.17
CA HIS A 578 3.33 -3.44 -12.77
C HIS A 578 3.98 -2.45 -11.80
N PHE A 579 5.27 -2.11 -12.00
CA PHE A 579 5.94 -1.08 -11.21
C PHE A 579 5.35 0.30 -11.48
N VAL A 580 5.07 0.62 -12.74
CA VAL A 580 4.44 1.88 -13.14
C VAL A 580 3.12 2.07 -12.41
N HIS A 581 2.22 1.09 -12.47
CA HIS A 581 0.91 1.17 -11.81
C HIS A 581 1.04 1.39 -10.30
N TYR A 582 2.00 0.73 -9.65
CA TYR A 582 2.26 0.89 -8.23
C TYR A 582 2.78 2.28 -7.89
N ILE A 583 3.78 2.77 -8.62
CA ILE A 583 4.35 4.11 -8.42
C ILE A 583 3.27 5.17 -8.64
N GLU A 584 2.50 5.08 -9.73
CA GLU A 584 1.42 6.02 -10.02
C GLU A 584 0.42 6.09 -8.87
N ARG A 585 -0.01 4.93 -8.32
CA ARG A 585 -0.87 4.88 -7.14
C ARG A 585 -0.24 5.58 -5.93
N MET A 586 1.04 5.32 -5.63
CA MET A 586 1.72 5.96 -4.47
C MET A 586 1.69 7.49 -4.57
N PHE A 587 1.87 8.05 -5.77
CA PHE A 587 1.78 9.48 -6.01
C PHE A 587 0.34 10.01 -6.04
N GLU A 588 -0.59 9.27 -6.65
CA GLU A 588 -2.02 9.64 -6.73
C GLU A 588 -2.69 9.73 -5.36
N GLU A 589 -2.36 8.79 -4.47
CA GLU A 589 -2.88 8.70 -3.11
C GLU A 589 -2.13 9.60 -2.12
N ASN A 590 -1.11 10.33 -2.58
CA ASN A 590 -0.26 11.18 -1.76
C ASN A 590 0.36 10.40 -0.58
N PHE A 591 0.97 9.25 -0.86
CA PHE A 591 1.66 8.38 0.12
C PHE A 591 3.14 8.69 0.28
N ILE A 592 3.63 9.70 -0.42
CA ILE A 592 5.01 10.15 -0.42
C ILE A 592 5.02 11.58 0.09
N GLN A 593 5.74 11.83 1.17
CA GLN A 593 5.88 13.15 1.77
C GLN A 593 7.35 13.57 1.80
N VAL A 594 7.63 14.74 1.23
CA VAL A 594 8.94 15.39 1.30
C VAL A 594 9.01 16.25 2.55
N TYR A 595 10.11 16.14 3.30
CA TYR A 595 10.39 16.95 4.47
C TYR A 595 11.88 17.31 4.59
N ASN A 596 12.19 18.61 4.69
CA ASN A 596 13.56 19.12 4.50
C ASN A 596 14.30 19.45 5.82
N ASN A 597 13.75 19.13 6.99
CA ASN A 597 14.31 19.59 8.28
C ASN A 597 14.91 18.48 9.17
N VAL A 598 14.92 17.20 8.77
CA VAL A 598 15.54 16.10 9.54
C VAL A 598 16.13 15.05 8.57
N GLU A 599 17.25 14.40 8.93
CA GLU A 599 17.85 13.25 8.25
C GLU A 599 16.98 11.98 8.37
N VAL A 600 15.81 11.98 7.73
CA VAL A 600 14.98 10.77 7.66
C VAL A 600 14.66 10.49 6.22
N ASN A 601 15.16 9.36 5.72
CA ASN A 601 14.65 8.68 4.53
C ASN A 601 14.14 7.34 5.04
N LYS A 602 12.82 7.22 5.21
CA LYS A 602 12.20 6.01 5.75
C LYS A 602 10.91 5.68 5.01
N THR A 603 10.76 4.39 4.76
CA THR A 603 9.51 3.77 4.34
C THR A 603 8.84 3.09 5.53
N TYR A 604 7.65 3.56 5.90
CA TYR A 604 6.81 3.00 6.95
C TYR A 604 5.80 2.03 6.34
N TYR A 605 5.73 0.79 6.83
CA TYR A 605 4.80 -0.22 6.34
C TYR A 605 3.72 -0.53 7.36
N PHE A 606 2.46 -0.47 6.92
CA PHE A 606 1.26 -0.74 7.70
C PHE A 606 0.61 -2.06 7.26
N PRO A 607 0.86 -3.19 7.95
CA PRO A 607 0.45 -4.51 7.47
C PRO A 607 -1.06 -4.73 7.46
N SER A 608 -1.80 -4.03 8.34
CA SER A 608 -3.27 -4.08 8.37
C SER A 608 -3.89 -3.61 7.05
N MET A 609 -3.25 -2.64 6.39
CA MET A 609 -3.69 -2.08 5.11
C MET A 609 -2.89 -2.63 3.92
N LYS A 610 -1.75 -3.30 4.18
CA LYS A 610 -0.74 -3.68 3.17
C LYS A 610 -0.26 -2.49 2.33
N GLU A 611 -0.08 -1.34 2.98
CA GLU A 611 0.37 -0.11 2.33
C GLU A 611 1.61 0.46 3.00
N SER A 612 2.41 1.17 2.22
CA SER A 612 3.56 1.91 2.73
C SER A 612 3.33 3.42 2.66
N ARG A 613 4.03 4.17 3.52
CA ARG A 613 4.17 5.63 3.45
C ARG A 613 5.65 5.97 3.44
N ILE A 614 6.06 6.87 2.54
CA ILE A 614 7.45 7.29 2.40
C ILE A 614 7.57 8.69 2.98
N VAL A 615 8.46 8.88 3.94
CA VAL A 615 8.87 10.20 4.43
C VAL A 615 10.36 10.32 4.18
N PHE A 616 10.75 11.28 3.35
CA PHE A 616 12.13 11.42 2.93
C PHE A 616 12.52 12.87 2.64
N ASN A 617 13.82 13.13 2.64
CA ASN A 617 14.38 14.43 2.30
C ASN A 617 14.67 14.50 0.80
N TYR A 618 14.22 15.57 0.14
CA TYR A 618 14.36 15.72 -1.31
C TYR A 618 15.00 17.07 -1.66
N HIS A 619 16.25 17.03 -2.10
CA HIS A 619 17.07 18.20 -2.37
C HIS A 619 17.00 18.70 -3.83
N ASN A 620 16.03 18.20 -4.60
CA ASN A 620 15.88 18.47 -6.04
C ASN A 620 17.13 18.13 -6.88
N ASP A 621 17.81 17.04 -6.55
CA ASP A 621 18.98 16.53 -7.25
C ASP A 621 18.84 15.06 -7.62
N MET A 622 19.79 14.54 -8.40
CA MET A 622 19.77 13.15 -8.85
C MET A 622 19.97 12.14 -7.71
N ASP A 623 20.70 12.51 -6.66
CA ASP A 623 20.88 11.63 -5.50
C ASP A 623 19.54 11.39 -4.80
N SER A 624 18.73 12.44 -4.65
CA SER A 624 17.36 12.36 -4.13
C SER A 624 16.45 11.48 -5.00
N VAL A 625 16.67 11.45 -6.33
CA VAL A 625 15.97 10.51 -7.24
C VAL A 625 16.37 9.07 -6.95
N PHE A 626 17.66 8.79 -6.70
CA PHE A 626 18.11 7.44 -6.35
C PHE A 626 17.58 6.97 -5.00
N VAL A 627 17.55 7.86 -4.00
CA VAL A 627 16.90 7.60 -2.70
C VAL A 627 15.42 7.31 -2.90
N LEU A 628 14.70 8.10 -3.70
CA LEU A 628 13.31 7.83 -4.02
C LEU A 628 13.11 6.44 -4.67
N CYS A 629 13.96 6.05 -5.63
CA CYS A 629 13.91 4.72 -6.22
C CYS A 629 14.10 3.61 -5.17
N HIS A 630 15.06 3.80 -4.25
CA HIS A 630 15.33 2.85 -3.16
C HIS A 630 14.11 2.68 -2.24
N GLU A 631 13.54 3.78 -1.75
CA GLU A 631 12.35 3.77 -0.89
C GLU A 631 11.10 3.21 -1.61
N LEU A 632 10.94 3.50 -2.90
CA LEU A 632 9.89 2.88 -3.72
C LEU A 632 10.07 1.36 -3.83
N GLY A 633 11.31 0.88 -3.85
CA GLY A 633 11.66 -0.53 -3.78
C GLY A 633 11.15 -1.16 -2.49
N HIS A 634 11.50 -0.61 -1.33
CA HIS A 634 10.95 -1.06 -0.04
C HIS A 634 9.42 -1.05 -0.06
N ALA A 635 8.81 0.06 -0.47
CA ALA A 635 7.36 0.20 -0.49
C ALA A 635 6.71 -0.89 -1.36
N TYR A 636 7.25 -1.17 -2.55
CA TYR A 636 6.71 -2.16 -3.48
C TYR A 636 6.78 -3.59 -2.94
N PHE A 637 7.87 -3.98 -2.29
CA PHE A 637 8.01 -5.34 -1.76
C PHE A 637 7.33 -5.54 -0.41
N ASN A 638 7.18 -4.47 0.38
CA ASN A 638 6.60 -4.55 1.72
C ASN A 638 5.16 -5.12 1.74
N GLN A 639 4.36 -4.86 0.71
CA GLN A 639 2.99 -5.36 0.60
C GLN A 639 2.87 -6.90 0.59
N SER A 640 3.98 -7.61 0.35
CA SER A 640 4.05 -9.07 0.39
C SER A 640 4.12 -9.64 1.80
N TYR A 641 4.48 -8.83 2.80
CA TYR A 641 4.53 -9.26 4.19
C TYR A 641 3.12 -9.37 4.79
N GLY A 642 2.85 -10.48 5.49
CA GLY A 642 1.59 -10.70 6.21
C GLY A 642 1.51 -10.03 7.59
N HIS A 643 2.63 -9.49 8.07
CA HIS A 643 2.83 -8.84 9.36
C HIS A 643 3.95 -7.79 9.20
N THR A 644 4.43 -7.21 10.29
CA THR A 644 5.34 -6.07 10.27
C THR A 644 6.74 -6.48 9.78
N PHE A 645 7.47 -5.48 9.30
CA PHE A 645 8.83 -5.57 8.75
C PHE A 645 9.87 -6.11 9.76
N PHE A 646 9.60 -5.97 11.06
CA PHE A 646 10.55 -6.25 12.14
C PHE A 646 10.41 -7.66 12.77
N ASP A 647 9.34 -8.41 12.47
CA ASP A 647 9.08 -9.67 13.17
C ASP A 647 9.55 -10.93 12.42
N ASP A 648 9.77 -10.83 11.11
CA ASP A 648 9.81 -12.03 10.27
C ASP A 648 10.80 -11.91 9.08
N SER A 649 10.97 -10.73 8.46
CA SER A 649 11.97 -10.51 7.40
C SER A 649 13.31 -10.01 7.86
N THR A 650 14.35 -10.41 7.14
CA THR A 650 15.71 -10.18 7.55
C THR A 650 16.25 -8.95 6.82
N GLN A 651 17.03 -8.12 7.53
CA GLN A 651 17.47 -6.83 6.98
C GLN A 651 18.18 -6.97 5.62
N LEU A 652 18.92 -8.07 5.39
CA LEU A 652 19.67 -8.29 4.15
C LEU A 652 18.77 -8.54 2.95
N VAL A 653 17.69 -9.32 3.11
CA VAL A 653 16.73 -9.58 2.03
C VAL A 653 15.98 -8.30 1.65
N ASN A 654 15.61 -7.48 2.63
CA ASN A 654 14.90 -6.23 2.41
C ASN A 654 15.75 -5.21 1.64
N GLU A 655 16.97 -4.96 2.09
CA GLU A 655 17.92 -4.09 1.39
C GLU A 655 18.20 -4.60 -0.03
N MET A 656 18.37 -5.91 -0.19
CA MET A 656 18.63 -6.52 -1.49
C MET A 656 17.47 -6.28 -2.47
N MET A 657 16.22 -6.40 -2.02
CA MET A 657 15.05 -6.11 -2.86
C MET A 657 14.95 -4.62 -3.22
N ALA A 658 15.24 -3.72 -2.27
CA ALA A 658 15.26 -2.27 -2.52
C ALA A 658 16.33 -1.88 -3.55
N TYR A 659 17.57 -2.35 -3.38
CA TYR A 659 18.64 -2.14 -4.38
C TYR A 659 18.33 -2.78 -5.72
N TYR A 660 17.67 -3.93 -5.75
CA TYR A 660 17.25 -4.57 -7.01
C TYR A 660 16.32 -3.65 -7.81
N PHE A 661 15.33 -3.06 -7.13
CA PHE A 661 14.42 -2.10 -7.76
C PHE A 661 15.12 -0.80 -8.17
N GLU A 662 16.02 -0.28 -7.33
CA GLU A 662 16.84 0.89 -7.64
C GLU A 662 17.66 0.68 -8.92
N ILE A 663 18.35 -0.47 -9.03
CA ILE A 663 19.14 -0.83 -10.22
C ILE A 663 18.24 -0.88 -11.46
N ILE A 664 17.04 -1.45 -11.38
CA ILE A 664 16.09 -1.46 -12.50
C ILE A 664 15.76 -0.05 -12.94
N CYS A 665 15.32 0.82 -12.01
CA CYS A 665 14.94 2.19 -12.34
C CYS A 665 16.08 2.94 -13.05
N ILE A 666 17.31 2.82 -12.53
CA ILE A 666 18.46 3.53 -13.08
C ILE A 666 18.88 2.98 -14.44
N GLN A 667 18.86 1.66 -14.62
CA GLN A 667 19.15 1.05 -15.91
C GLN A 667 18.10 1.44 -16.96
N SER A 668 16.82 1.48 -16.59
CA SER A 668 15.74 1.95 -17.47
C SER A 668 15.92 3.41 -17.85
N MET A 669 16.28 4.29 -16.91
CA MET A 669 16.56 5.71 -17.21
C MET A 669 17.75 5.88 -18.16
N LEU A 670 18.84 5.15 -17.97
CA LEU A 670 19.98 5.17 -18.89
C LEU A 670 19.62 4.63 -20.28
N GLY A 671 18.69 3.66 -20.35
CA GLY A 671 18.17 3.09 -21.58
C GLY A 671 17.19 3.99 -22.34
N ASN A 672 16.43 4.85 -21.64
CA ASN A 672 15.35 5.64 -22.24
C ASN A 672 15.85 6.68 -23.24
N GLU A 673 15.48 6.55 -24.51
CA GLU A 673 15.89 7.47 -25.60
C GLU A 673 15.34 8.91 -25.47
N GLU A 674 14.28 9.13 -24.68
CA GLU A 674 13.73 10.48 -24.44
C GLU A 674 14.56 11.30 -23.44
N ILE A 675 15.35 10.63 -22.59
CA ILE A 675 16.23 11.32 -21.66
C ILE A 675 17.44 11.83 -22.43
N LYS A 676 17.62 13.15 -22.39
CA LYS A 676 18.73 13.83 -23.07
C LYS A 676 20.09 13.27 -22.64
N ILE A 677 21.06 13.26 -23.55
CA ILE A 677 22.39 12.70 -23.30
C ILE A 677 23.08 13.37 -22.11
N GLU A 678 22.92 14.69 -21.93
CA GLU A 678 23.50 15.43 -20.82
C GLU A 678 22.94 14.95 -19.47
N MET A 679 21.64 14.63 -19.43
CA MET A 679 21.01 14.07 -18.23
C MET A 679 21.50 12.63 -17.99
N LYS A 680 21.67 11.81 -19.03
CA LYS A 680 22.25 10.46 -18.88
C LYS A 680 23.69 10.51 -18.36
N GLN A 681 24.47 11.50 -18.78
CA GLN A 681 25.82 11.74 -18.27
C GLN A 681 25.80 12.07 -16.78
N GLU A 682 24.85 12.91 -16.34
CA GLU A 682 24.69 13.24 -14.92
C GLU A 682 24.22 12.03 -14.11
N ILE A 683 23.21 11.28 -14.58
CA ILE A 683 22.79 10.01 -13.97
C ILE A 683 23.99 9.08 -13.81
N ALA A 684 24.81 8.92 -14.85
CA ALA A 684 25.96 8.03 -14.79
C ALA A 684 27.00 8.49 -13.75
N ARG A 685 27.39 9.77 -13.74
CA ARG A 685 28.34 10.33 -12.77
C ARG A 685 27.86 10.18 -11.34
N GLN A 686 26.62 10.57 -11.07
CA GLN A 686 26.04 10.50 -9.73
C GLN A 686 25.83 9.05 -9.29
N TYR A 687 25.50 8.14 -10.20
CA TYR A 687 25.35 6.73 -9.85
C TYR A 687 26.69 6.06 -9.54
N ILE A 688 27.78 6.41 -10.22
CA ILE A 688 29.14 5.96 -9.86
C ILE A 688 29.47 6.38 -8.42
N LYS A 689 29.17 7.63 -8.05
CA LYS A 689 29.33 8.15 -6.69
C LYS A 689 28.47 7.36 -5.69
N ARG A 690 27.19 7.12 -5.99
CA ARG A 690 26.30 6.33 -5.14
C ARG A 690 26.83 4.93 -4.90
N ILE A 691 27.23 4.20 -5.96
CA ILE A 691 27.84 2.88 -5.84
C ILE A 691 29.12 2.93 -4.99
N HIS A 692 29.96 3.94 -5.21
CA HIS A 692 31.18 4.14 -4.42
C HIS A 692 30.86 4.30 -2.93
N GLN A 693 29.86 5.10 -2.60
CA GLN A 693 29.45 5.36 -1.23
C GLN A 693 28.83 4.12 -0.59
N THR A 694 27.76 3.58 -1.19
CA THR A 694 26.98 2.46 -0.68
C THR A 694 27.81 1.18 -0.51
N VAL A 695 28.65 0.85 -1.50
CA VAL A 695 29.41 -0.42 -1.50
C VAL A 695 30.81 -0.22 -0.94
N LEU A 696 31.60 0.68 -1.52
CA LEU A 696 33.05 0.70 -1.30
C LEU A 696 33.45 1.49 -0.05
N SER A 697 32.84 2.66 0.15
CA SER A 697 33.09 3.49 1.32
C SER A 697 32.51 2.85 2.59
N THR A 698 31.26 2.37 2.52
CA THR A 698 30.62 1.65 3.64
C THR A 698 31.40 0.40 4.03
N TYR A 699 31.82 -0.43 3.07
CA TYR A 699 32.68 -1.58 3.39
C TYR A 699 34.05 -1.16 3.96
N GLY A 700 34.60 -0.03 3.52
CA GLY A 700 35.79 0.57 4.13
C GLY A 700 35.60 0.94 5.60
N VAL A 701 34.42 1.47 5.96
CA VAL A 701 34.03 1.76 7.36
C VAL A 701 33.91 0.46 8.17
N HIS A 702 33.31 -0.60 7.61
CA HIS A 702 33.25 -1.93 8.24
C HIS A 702 34.64 -2.50 8.55
N LEU A 703 35.59 -2.39 7.61
CA LEU A 703 36.97 -2.85 7.84
C LEU A 703 37.69 -2.05 8.94
N LEU A 704 37.42 -0.75 9.04
CA LEU A 704 37.90 0.08 10.14
C LEU A 704 37.27 -0.39 11.45
N GLU A 705 35.94 -0.55 11.48
CA GLU A 705 35.20 -1.02 12.66
C GLU A 705 35.76 -2.34 13.19
N LYS A 706 35.98 -3.34 12.32
CA LYS A 706 36.60 -4.63 12.69
C LYS A 706 37.98 -4.46 13.34
N SER A 707 38.77 -3.51 12.84
CA SER A 707 40.11 -3.24 13.37
C SER A 707 40.06 -2.56 14.75
N LEU A 708 39.08 -1.68 14.98
CA LEU A 708 38.84 -1.04 16.28
C LEU A 708 38.27 -2.02 17.31
N VAL A 709 37.29 -2.85 16.90
CA VAL A 709 36.72 -3.90 17.76
C VAL A 709 37.80 -4.88 18.20
N LYS A 710 38.64 -5.35 17.28
CA LYS A 710 39.78 -6.21 17.62
C LYS A 710 40.72 -5.56 18.64
N HIS A 711 41.00 -4.25 18.47
CA HIS A 711 41.82 -3.53 19.44
C HIS A 711 41.16 -3.47 20.83
N ILE A 712 39.83 -3.29 20.90
CA ILE A 712 39.05 -3.30 22.14
C ILE A 712 39.06 -4.68 22.79
N GLU A 713 38.97 -5.77 22.02
CA GLU A 713 39.10 -7.14 22.55
C GLU A 713 40.48 -7.38 23.18
N GLU A 714 41.55 -6.89 22.55
CA GLU A 714 42.93 -7.08 23.01
C GLU A 714 43.31 -6.16 24.20
N HIS A 715 42.83 -4.91 24.22
CA HIS A 715 43.30 -3.86 25.15
C HIS A 715 42.20 -3.30 26.07
N GLY A 716 40.93 -3.64 25.82
CA GLY A 716 39.78 -3.24 26.64
C GLY A 716 39.34 -1.79 26.48
N THR A 717 40.03 -0.93 25.73
CA THR A 717 39.62 0.46 25.47
C THR A 717 40.33 0.97 24.23
N ILE A 718 39.99 2.18 23.77
CA ILE A 718 40.67 2.85 22.68
C ILE A 718 40.74 4.35 22.95
N SER A 719 41.94 4.92 22.91
CA SER A 719 42.12 6.37 22.99
C SER A 719 42.06 7.01 21.60
N LEU A 720 41.90 8.33 21.52
CA LEU A 720 41.99 9.06 20.27
C LEU A 720 43.33 8.85 19.55
N LEU A 721 44.43 8.71 20.31
CA LEU A 721 45.75 8.43 19.73
C LEU A 721 45.80 7.04 19.08
N ASP A 722 45.22 6.03 19.73
CA ASP A 722 45.13 4.67 19.19
C ASP A 722 44.25 4.64 17.94
N PHE A 723 43.11 5.33 17.97
CA PHE A 723 42.22 5.46 16.82
C PHE A 723 42.94 6.07 15.61
N LEU A 724 43.64 7.19 15.79
CA LEU A 724 44.38 7.85 14.71
C LEU A 724 45.50 6.97 14.17
N LYS A 725 46.21 6.23 15.04
CA LYS A 725 47.24 5.28 14.64
C LYS A 725 46.66 4.12 13.81
N ILE A 726 45.55 3.52 14.25
CA ILE A 726 44.87 2.46 13.49
C ILE A 726 44.40 2.99 12.12
N ARG A 727 43.95 4.25 12.07
CA ARG A 727 43.55 4.90 10.81
C ARG A 727 44.74 5.09 9.87
N ASP A 728 45.89 5.55 10.37
CA ASP A 728 47.13 5.69 9.60
C ASP A 728 47.61 4.34 9.05
N GLU A 729 47.58 3.28 9.88
CA GLU A 729 47.92 1.91 9.46
C GLU A 729 46.97 1.39 8.38
N TYR A 730 45.67 1.64 8.54
CA TYR A 730 44.64 1.26 7.57
C TYR A 730 44.85 1.92 6.20
N ASN A 731 45.23 3.19 6.16
CA ASN A 731 45.51 3.89 4.89
C ASN A 731 46.74 3.36 4.15
N GLN A 732 47.63 2.64 4.85
CA GLN A 732 48.77 1.95 4.25
C GLN A 732 48.43 0.53 3.78
N HIS A 733 47.18 0.08 3.96
CA HIS A 733 46.76 -1.25 3.55
C HIS A 733 46.89 -1.46 2.03
N SER A 734 47.14 -2.70 1.62
CA SER A 734 47.32 -3.09 0.21
C SER A 734 46.12 -2.74 -0.68
N PHE A 735 44.94 -2.50 -0.09
CA PHE A 735 43.73 -2.06 -0.78
C PHE A 735 43.86 -0.67 -1.39
N PHE A 736 44.69 0.19 -0.80
CA PHE A 736 44.91 1.57 -1.26
C PHE A 736 46.18 1.74 -2.10
N LYS A 737 46.83 0.64 -2.50
CA LYS A 737 48.05 0.68 -3.30
C LYS A 737 47.83 1.46 -4.60
N GLY A 738 48.62 2.51 -4.84
CA GLY A 738 48.49 3.35 -6.05
C GLY A 738 47.42 4.45 -5.96
N ILE A 739 46.77 4.60 -4.80
CA ILE A 739 45.85 5.70 -4.48
C ILE A 739 46.56 6.67 -3.53
N LYS A 740 46.52 7.96 -3.85
CA LYS A 740 47.04 9.04 -2.99
C LYS A 740 45.91 9.94 -2.56
N PHE A 741 45.56 9.87 -1.27
CA PHE A 741 44.57 10.77 -0.69
C PHE A 741 45.20 12.11 -0.31
N LYS A 742 44.51 13.21 -0.64
CA LYS A 742 44.89 14.57 -0.31
C LYS A 742 43.91 15.12 0.74
N ASN A 743 44.45 15.74 1.79
CA ASN A 743 43.70 16.30 2.94
C ASN A 743 42.79 15.30 3.68
N GLU A 744 42.96 14.00 3.49
CA GLU A 744 42.05 12.99 4.02
C GLU A 744 42.07 12.91 5.55
N LYS A 745 43.16 13.32 6.19
CA LYS A 745 43.28 13.46 7.65
C LYS A 745 42.11 14.24 8.27
N TYR A 746 41.56 15.23 7.58
CA TYR A 746 40.44 16.03 8.10
C TYR A 746 39.11 15.27 8.13
N PHE A 747 39.05 14.07 7.56
CA PHE A 747 37.87 13.20 7.52
C PHE A 747 38.00 12.00 8.46
N TYR A 748 39.14 11.82 9.15
CA TYR A 748 39.40 10.63 9.98
C TYR A 748 38.38 10.40 11.07
N LEU A 749 37.89 11.47 11.67
CA LEU A 749 36.98 11.43 12.80
C LEU A 749 35.51 11.48 12.38
N ASN A 750 35.20 11.68 11.10
CA ASN A 750 33.82 11.74 10.60
C ASN A 750 32.99 10.48 10.92
N PRO A 751 33.55 9.24 10.93
CA PRO A 751 32.78 8.07 11.34
C PRO A 751 32.18 8.19 12.76
N LEU A 752 32.83 8.95 13.67
CA LEU A 752 32.34 9.15 15.04
C LEU A 752 31.05 9.97 15.13
N LEU A 753 30.65 10.64 14.04
CA LEU A 753 29.40 11.39 13.93
C LEU A 753 28.20 10.52 13.53
N LYS A 754 28.43 9.27 13.11
CA LYS A 754 27.36 8.37 12.67
C LYS A 754 26.91 7.48 13.82
N SER A 755 25.63 7.56 14.19
CA SER A 755 25.05 6.71 15.24
C SER A 755 25.22 5.22 14.94
N SER A 756 25.02 4.81 13.68
CA SER A 756 25.20 3.41 13.26
C SER A 756 26.62 2.89 13.49
N PHE A 757 27.64 3.74 13.29
CA PHE A 757 29.02 3.35 13.57
C PHE A 757 29.29 3.27 15.07
N MET A 758 28.70 4.19 15.82
CA MET A 758 28.95 4.33 17.26
C MET A 758 28.23 3.28 18.09
N LEU A 759 27.01 2.91 17.72
CA LEU A 759 26.05 2.24 18.61
C LEU A 759 25.54 0.88 18.08
N GLU A 760 25.67 0.59 16.79
CA GLU A 760 25.21 -0.67 16.18
C GLU A 760 26.40 -1.57 15.81
N PHE A 761 26.21 -2.88 15.64
CA PHE A 761 27.30 -3.81 15.31
C PHE A 761 27.06 -4.52 13.97
N GLY A 762 28.00 -4.37 13.03
CA GLY A 762 27.99 -5.10 11.75
C GLY A 762 27.13 -4.48 10.64
N GLU A 763 26.39 -3.42 10.93
CA GLU A 763 25.49 -2.70 9.99
C GLU A 763 26.22 -2.22 8.71
N HIS A 764 27.51 -1.87 8.80
CA HIS A 764 28.29 -1.42 7.64
C HIS A 764 28.67 -2.54 6.65
N LEU A 765 28.42 -3.82 6.98
CA LEU A 765 28.57 -4.93 6.05
C LEU A 765 27.31 -5.16 5.22
N LEU A 766 26.15 -4.76 5.73
CA LEU A 766 24.85 -5.06 5.16
C LEU A 766 24.62 -4.39 3.79
N PRO A 767 24.71 -3.06 3.61
CA PRO A 767 24.47 -2.43 2.31
C PRO A 767 25.41 -2.93 1.18
N PRO A 768 26.73 -3.11 1.40
CA PRO A 768 27.61 -3.69 0.38
C PRO A 768 27.20 -5.09 -0.06
N MET A 769 26.80 -5.95 0.88
CA MET A 769 26.35 -7.31 0.57
C MET A 769 25.02 -7.30 -0.17
N ALA A 770 24.04 -6.54 0.33
CA ALA A 770 22.72 -6.39 -0.26
C ALA A 770 22.81 -5.90 -1.71
N TYR A 771 23.59 -4.84 -1.95
CA TYR A 771 23.76 -4.26 -3.29
C TYR A 771 24.42 -5.25 -4.26
N LEU A 772 25.47 -5.97 -3.84
CA LEU A 772 26.15 -6.95 -4.70
C LEU A 772 25.23 -8.14 -5.02
N LEU A 773 24.46 -8.63 -4.05
CA LEU A 773 23.46 -9.67 -4.29
C LEU A 773 22.34 -9.16 -5.22
N ALA A 774 21.90 -7.91 -5.07
CA ALA A 774 20.93 -7.29 -5.98
C ALA A 774 21.46 -7.19 -7.42
N VAL A 775 22.74 -6.85 -7.61
CA VAL A 775 23.43 -6.86 -8.92
C VAL A 775 23.44 -8.28 -9.51
N SER A 776 23.70 -9.31 -8.70
CA SER A 776 23.60 -10.71 -9.14
C SER A 776 22.19 -11.06 -9.61
N LEU A 777 21.18 -10.67 -8.83
CA LEU A 777 19.77 -10.90 -9.18
C LEU A 777 19.36 -10.15 -10.44
N TYR A 778 19.85 -8.94 -10.66
CA TYR A 778 19.59 -8.19 -11.89
C TYR A 778 20.18 -8.89 -13.13
N ASN A 779 21.39 -9.42 -13.04
CA ASN A 779 22.06 -10.08 -14.17
C ASN A 779 21.57 -11.50 -14.45
N ASP A 780 20.98 -12.19 -13.46
CA ASP A 780 20.52 -13.58 -13.63
C ASP A 780 19.46 -13.69 -14.74
N ARG A 781 19.81 -14.32 -15.88
CA ARG A 781 18.92 -14.51 -17.03
C ARG A 781 18.17 -15.84 -16.99
N SER A 782 17.87 -16.36 -15.80
CA SER A 782 17.08 -17.59 -15.66
C SER A 782 15.81 -17.49 -16.53
N GLU A 783 15.68 -18.36 -17.53
CA GLU A 783 14.51 -18.42 -18.42
C GLU A 783 13.31 -18.96 -17.63
N THR A 784 12.64 -18.07 -16.89
CA THR A 784 11.39 -18.36 -16.19
C THR A 784 10.27 -17.51 -16.79
N SER A 785 9.06 -18.08 -16.90
CA SER A 785 7.87 -17.37 -17.38
C SER A 785 7.38 -16.31 -16.39
N ILE A 786 7.72 -16.43 -15.10
CA ILE A 786 7.34 -15.52 -14.03
C ILE A 786 8.42 -14.43 -13.87
N PRO A 787 8.05 -13.13 -13.85
CA PRO A 787 8.97 -12.04 -13.54
C PRO A 787 9.65 -12.21 -12.19
N LYS A 788 10.91 -11.78 -12.08
CA LYS A 788 11.74 -12.02 -10.89
C LYS A 788 11.23 -11.29 -9.65
N ASP A 789 10.71 -10.08 -9.81
CA ASP A 789 10.08 -9.30 -8.74
C ASP A 789 8.86 -10.03 -8.16
N ILE A 790 8.02 -10.64 -9.01
CA ILE A 790 6.89 -11.46 -8.56
C ILE A 790 7.39 -12.69 -7.79
N ARG A 791 8.48 -13.35 -8.23
CA ARG A 791 9.09 -14.45 -7.48
C ARG A 791 9.64 -14.00 -6.12
N MET A 792 10.20 -12.80 -6.02
CA MET A 792 10.63 -12.22 -4.74
C MET A 792 9.42 -12.03 -3.82
N GLN A 793 8.32 -11.46 -4.33
CA GLN A 793 7.08 -11.28 -3.58
C GLN A 793 6.47 -12.62 -3.15
N GLU A 794 6.48 -13.65 -4.01
CA GLU A 794 6.05 -15.01 -3.68
C GLU A 794 6.92 -15.64 -2.59
N ALA A 795 8.25 -15.45 -2.62
CA ALA A 795 9.15 -15.94 -1.59
C ALA A 795 8.79 -15.36 -0.23
N ILE A 796 8.64 -14.03 -0.17
CA ILE A 796 8.23 -13.31 1.04
C ILE A 796 6.86 -13.76 1.55
N TYR A 797 5.88 -13.88 0.65
CA TYR A 797 4.54 -14.34 0.98
C TYR A 797 4.53 -15.76 1.58
N ASN A 798 5.46 -16.62 1.14
CA ASN A 798 5.62 -17.99 1.62
C ASN A 798 6.49 -18.12 2.89
N GLY A 799 6.89 -17.01 3.51
CA GLY A 799 7.70 -17.06 4.74
C GLY A 799 9.20 -17.28 4.50
N VAL A 800 9.70 -17.06 3.27
CA VAL A 800 11.10 -17.28 2.92
C VAL A 800 11.90 -16.01 3.21
N TYR A 801 12.40 -15.91 4.44
CA TYR A 801 13.07 -14.71 4.94
C TYR A 801 14.59 -14.86 5.09
N CYS A 802 15.08 -16.10 5.16
CA CYS A 802 16.50 -16.42 5.22
C CYS A 802 17.15 -16.18 3.84
N THR A 803 18.30 -15.50 3.82
CA THR A 803 18.97 -15.06 2.58
C THR A 803 19.29 -16.23 1.65
N GLU A 804 19.76 -17.34 2.18
CA GLU A 804 20.13 -18.54 1.40
C GLU A 804 18.90 -19.14 0.71
N GLU A 805 17.82 -19.32 1.47
CA GLU A 805 16.57 -19.90 0.97
C GLU A 805 15.92 -18.96 -0.05
N PHE A 806 15.94 -17.65 0.23
CA PHE A 806 15.43 -16.63 -0.66
C PHE A 806 16.17 -16.65 -2.01
N LEU A 807 17.51 -16.64 -1.99
CA LEU A 807 18.33 -16.68 -3.21
C LEU A 807 18.10 -17.95 -4.03
N SER A 808 17.98 -19.11 -3.39
CA SER A 808 17.64 -20.37 -4.07
C SER A 808 16.20 -20.38 -4.60
N TYR A 809 15.28 -19.63 -3.98
CA TYR A 809 13.90 -19.49 -4.45
C TYR A 809 13.79 -18.56 -5.67
N VAL A 810 14.51 -17.44 -5.69
CA VAL A 810 14.31 -16.36 -6.69
C VAL A 810 15.27 -16.40 -7.88
N ALA A 811 16.38 -17.13 -7.77
CA ALA A 811 17.41 -17.18 -8.79
C ALA A 811 17.89 -18.61 -9.05
N LYS A 812 18.77 -18.78 -10.04
CA LYS A 812 19.44 -20.07 -10.25
C LYS A 812 20.24 -20.47 -9.00
N ASP A 813 20.12 -21.74 -8.61
CA ASP A 813 20.86 -22.29 -7.49
C ASP A 813 22.34 -22.47 -7.87
N VAL A 814 23.19 -21.61 -7.30
CA VAL A 814 24.65 -21.60 -7.50
C VAL A 814 25.32 -21.35 -6.14
N PRO A 815 26.54 -21.87 -5.92
CA PRO A 815 27.31 -21.60 -4.71
C PRO A 815 27.46 -20.10 -4.44
N HIS A 816 27.41 -19.70 -3.17
CA HIS A 816 27.46 -18.28 -2.78
C HIS A 816 28.77 -17.57 -3.20
N ASP A 817 29.90 -18.28 -3.22
CA ASP A 817 31.17 -17.73 -3.70
C ASP A 817 31.13 -17.43 -5.21
N GLU A 818 30.58 -18.34 -6.02
CA GLU A 818 30.37 -18.14 -7.46
C GLU A 818 29.37 -17.02 -7.73
N ARG A 819 28.28 -16.95 -6.96
CA ARG A 819 27.31 -15.84 -7.03
C ARG A 819 28.00 -14.50 -6.80
N MET A 820 28.86 -14.42 -5.79
CA MET A 820 29.56 -13.18 -5.45
C MET A 820 30.60 -12.79 -6.51
N LYS A 821 31.34 -13.76 -7.07
CA LYS A 821 32.24 -13.51 -8.20
C LYS A 821 31.49 -12.95 -9.41
N GLN A 822 30.32 -13.50 -9.72
CA GLN A 822 29.45 -13.02 -10.80
C GLN A 822 28.92 -11.60 -10.53
N ALA A 823 28.50 -11.32 -9.29
CA ALA A 823 28.08 -9.98 -8.86
C ALA A 823 29.19 -8.94 -9.09
N ILE A 824 30.40 -9.24 -8.63
CA ILE A 824 31.57 -8.35 -8.76
C ILE A 824 31.93 -8.15 -10.24
N HIS A 825 31.88 -9.20 -11.04
CA HIS A 825 32.12 -9.11 -12.49
C HIS A 825 31.08 -8.21 -13.17
N THR A 826 29.80 -8.42 -12.87
CA THR A 826 28.69 -7.60 -13.38
C THR A 826 28.83 -6.14 -12.94
N LEU A 827 29.25 -5.89 -11.70
CA LEU A 827 29.48 -4.53 -11.21
C LEU A 827 30.62 -3.82 -11.98
N LEU A 828 31.67 -4.55 -12.34
CA LEU A 828 32.74 -4.02 -13.20
C LEU A 828 32.24 -3.72 -14.62
N GLU A 829 31.39 -4.58 -15.20
CA GLU A 829 30.75 -4.32 -16.49
C GLU A 829 29.83 -3.09 -16.44
N LEU A 830 29.08 -2.94 -15.34
CA LEU A 830 28.26 -1.76 -15.08
C LEU A 830 29.13 -0.51 -15.03
N PHE A 831 30.27 -0.53 -14.32
CA PHE A 831 31.21 0.60 -14.34
C PHE A 831 31.70 0.93 -15.75
N CYS A 832 32.04 -0.06 -16.58
CA CYS A 832 32.42 0.18 -17.97
C CYS A 832 31.28 0.81 -18.79
N LYS A 833 30.03 0.38 -18.57
CA LYS A 833 28.85 0.97 -19.22
C LYS A 833 28.61 2.41 -18.75
N LEU A 834 28.78 2.71 -17.47
CA LEU A 834 28.64 4.08 -16.95
C LEU A 834 29.76 4.98 -17.49
N GLU A 835 30.98 4.45 -17.59
CA GLU A 835 32.15 5.15 -18.13
C GLU A 835 31.92 5.62 -19.58
N SER A 836 31.24 4.82 -20.41
CA SER A 836 30.94 5.18 -21.80
C SER A 836 30.02 6.39 -21.94
N PHE A 837 29.20 6.70 -20.92
CA PHE A 837 28.44 7.95 -20.90
C PHE A 837 29.32 9.13 -20.51
N THR A 838 30.26 8.93 -19.58
CA THR A 838 31.11 10.01 -19.02
C THR A 838 32.27 10.45 -19.92
N MET A 839 32.70 9.62 -20.87
CA MET A 839 33.75 9.96 -21.83
C MET A 839 33.20 10.96 -22.87
N LYS A 840 33.73 12.20 -22.90
CA LYS A 840 33.44 13.15 -23.96
C LYS A 840 33.96 12.61 -25.30
N ASP A 841 33.16 12.71 -26.36
CA ASP A 841 33.64 12.56 -27.74
C ASP A 841 34.71 13.63 -28.04
N GLU A 842 35.97 13.35 -27.73
CA GLU A 842 37.13 14.11 -28.25
C GLU A 842 37.53 13.67 -29.68
N VAL A 843 36.62 13.03 -30.43
CA VAL A 843 36.89 12.50 -31.77
C VAL A 843 35.95 13.07 -32.83
N TYR A 844 35.66 14.37 -32.80
CA TYR A 844 35.21 15.12 -33.99
C TYR A 844 35.68 16.58 -33.96
N SER A 845 36.99 16.80 -33.78
CA SER A 845 37.64 18.03 -34.23
C SER A 845 39.11 17.76 -34.57
N ASN A 846 39.35 17.26 -35.79
CA ASN A 846 40.53 17.57 -36.60
C ASN A 846 40.27 17.19 -38.06
#